data_AF-A0A944SQE5-F1
#
_entry.id   AF-A0A944SQE5-F1
#
_cell.length_a   1.000
_cell.length_b   1.000
_cell.length_c   1.000
_cell.angle_alpha   90.00
_cell.angle_beta   90.00
_cell.angle_gamma   90.00
#
_symmetry.space_group_name_H-M   'P 1'
#
loop_
_entity.id
_entity.type
_entity.pdbx_description
1 polymer ?
#
loop_
_entity_poly.entity_id
_entity_poly.type
_entity_poly.pdbx_seq_one_letter_code
_entity_poly.pdbx_strand_id
1 'polypeptide(L)'
;MKESPKVLGIFILTLITCFSTNAFSKTLACNSENIDKFLSAEKISYIDVSIPKSKKWVKNYIKALQDKTNRDILDKYKKKFSANIQVEFQNDLKCLFPSEVRISGDHKDHLSGTSTISSLDVKLIDGNINSVIKFKLFIPKTKRGDNEVFSTALLRELGFLAPLTYIVPASFNGQETTFLFQEKITKEFIESNNLREAPILEGDERFLFANDLSATGDKFGLARIKNNAWTEKGSTSLKISKVALSELNRGYLEYLFRKYIYQNRNDRFFGKIPSYDEISVDKYSAFHTILVAIGASHALRPHNRTFYYDPMYKAFKPIYYDGNSFITRMTRRNMRFMYYGDKVNKEEVMGSSFAFDAISKLNQNDFHSKLIKLGLNYSLEEVNLILETVSANIRTMIDPRNINLQHKNNYVAYFSTDMDLKQQADNKKLVFSTHNNSFIEVCDLLLSSCVINKISIIEYASLLEGRYIDESQNSYVFIGNKQEYISGMKDFKPKNIQEVELENGSHLIVYGSSDVIVNKTEKTIQLTQKHLDDRILIKNGMLNDWSIVFNGMIGGNLSKQRFDQNLITGCLTFIDMKINNVNIEINNAYCEDGVNLVRVNGNVNSINVNNAKSDAIDIDFSKLLLNKITVKNAGNDCVDFSFGDYQINSSFLENCKEKAISVGEKSKLIINSVSIKNSITGIASKDSSEVFVSDVDIEDTLICFTAYNKKQEFWGGKLTVKDHNCQSNQIVQEIGSLVEFI
;
A
#
# COMPACT_ATOMS: atom_id res chain seq x y z
N MET A 1 -30.55 -67.82 -23.06
CA MET A 1 -31.57 -67.68 -24.12
C MET A 1 -32.47 -66.50 -23.76
N LYS A 2 -32.51 -65.49 -24.66
CA LYS A 2 -33.54 -64.43 -24.84
C LYS A 2 -33.88 -63.54 -23.63
N GLU A 3 -34.11 -62.24 -23.75
CA GLU A 3 -33.83 -61.15 -24.69
C GLU A 3 -34.44 -59.90 -24.00
N SER A 4 -33.96 -58.72 -24.36
CA SER A 4 -34.32 -57.40 -23.79
C SER A 4 -35.83 -57.08 -23.73
N PRO A 5 -36.18 -56.00 -22.99
CA PRO A 5 -36.69 -54.86 -23.74
C PRO A 5 -36.00 -53.53 -23.41
N LYS A 6 -35.97 -52.72 -24.46
CA LYS A 6 -35.36 -51.41 -24.65
C LYS A 6 -35.90 -50.36 -23.67
N VAL A 7 -35.00 -49.58 -23.06
CA VAL A 7 -35.34 -48.27 -22.47
C VAL A 7 -34.85 -47.19 -23.43
N LEU A 8 -35.83 -46.41 -23.90
CA LEU A 8 -35.73 -45.31 -24.84
C LEU A 8 -35.12 -44.09 -24.11
N GLY A 9 -33.86 -43.77 -24.40
CA GLY A 9 -33.21 -42.55 -23.92
C GLY A 9 -33.72 -41.33 -24.68
N ILE A 10 -34.46 -40.47 -24.01
CA ILE A 10 -34.85 -39.15 -24.52
C ILE A 10 -33.61 -38.24 -24.47
N PHE A 11 -33.01 -38.00 -25.64
CA PHE A 11 -32.04 -36.93 -25.83
C PHE A 11 -32.79 -35.59 -25.85
N ILE A 12 -32.69 -34.82 -24.77
CA ILE A 12 -33.03 -33.39 -24.80
C ILE A 12 -31.91 -32.68 -25.57
N LEU A 13 -32.21 -32.35 -26.81
CA LEU A 13 -31.43 -31.47 -27.67
C LEU A 13 -31.69 -30.04 -27.20
N THR A 14 -30.89 -29.52 -26.27
CA THR A 14 -30.88 -28.08 -25.98
C THR A 14 -30.23 -27.36 -27.14
N LEU A 15 -31.08 -26.82 -28.01
CA LEU A 15 -30.73 -25.83 -29.03
C LEU A 15 -30.03 -24.65 -28.33
N ILE A 16 -28.71 -24.60 -28.38
CA ILE A 16 -27.95 -23.39 -28.10
C ILE A 16 -28.19 -22.46 -29.28
N THR A 17 -29.22 -21.61 -29.15
CA THR A 17 -29.36 -20.45 -30.02
C THR A 17 -28.16 -19.55 -29.76
N CYS A 18 -27.18 -19.60 -30.67
CA CYS A 18 -26.15 -18.58 -30.80
C CYS A 18 -26.84 -17.25 -31.09
N PHE A 19 -27.24 -16.53 -30.04
CA PHE A 19 -27.23 -15.09 -30.10
C PHE A 19 -25.76 -14.70 -30.21
N SER A 20 -25.36 -14.30 -31.43
CA SER A 20 -24.18 -13.49 -31.64
C SER A 20 -24.34 -12.22 -30.82
N THR A 21 -23.96 -12.27 -29.55
CA THR A 21 -23.53 -11.08 -28.85
C THR A 21 -22.34 -10.60 -29.66
N ASN A 22 -22.45 -9.39 -30.22
CA ASN A 22 -21.28 -8.67 -30.68
C ASN A 22 -20.29 -8.68 -29.51
N ALA A 23 -19.31 -9.57 -29.57
CA ALA A 23 -18.17 -9.54 -28.70
C ALA A 23 -17.50 -8.20 -29.01
N PHE A 24 -17.74 -7.21 -28.16
CA PHE A 24 -16.80 -6.11 -28.05
C PHE A 24 -15.47 -6.78 -27.71
N SER A 25 -14.57 -6.83 -28.69
CA SER A 25 -13.19 -7.20 -28.49
C SER A 25 -12.68 -6.42 -27.28
N LYS A 26 -12.44 -7.11 -26.16
CA LYS A 26 -11.87 -6.56 -24.92
C LYS A 26 -10.37 -6.36 -25.09
N THR A 27 -9.96 -5.73 -26.18
CA THR A 27 -8.56 -5.44 -26.46
C THR A 27 -8.35 -3.97 -26.14
N LEU A 28 -7.47 -3.70 -25.17
CA LEU A 28 -6.83 -2.40 -25.03
C LEU A 28 -6.43 -1.88 -26.42
N ALA A 29 -6.97 -0.73 -26.82
CA ALA A 29 -6.71 -0.16 -28.13
C ALA A 29 -5.75 1.03 -27.98
N CYS A 30 -4.51 0.87 -28.40
CA CYS A 30 -3.52 1.93 -28.44
C CYS A 30 -3.07 2.23 -29.87
N ASN A 31 -2.58 3.43 -30.13
CA ASN A 31 -2.10 3.88 -31.45
C ASN A 31 -0.69 3.38 -31.82
N SER A 32 -0.09 2.50 -31.01
CA SER A 32 1.25 1.95 -31.19
C SER A 32 1.33 0.56 -30.57
N GLU A 33 2.14 -0.31 -31.17
CA GLU A 33 2.53 -1.62 -30.62
C GLU A 33 3.99 -1.64 -30.11
N ASN A 34 4.75 -0.55 -30.33
CA ASN A 34 6.13 -0.45 -29.87
C ASN A 34 6.21 -0.39 -28.33
N ILE A 35 6.80 -1.43 -27.73
CA ILE A 35 6.97 -1.58 -26.27
C ILE A 35 7.70 -0.39 -25.63
N ASP A 36 8.69 0.21 -26.30
CA ASP A 36 9.44 1.33 -25.75
C ASP A 36 8.55 2.57 -25.54
N LYS A 37 7.51 2.73 -26.36
CA LYS A 37 6.48 3.77 -26.14
C LYS A 37 5.61 3.47 -24.93
N PHE A 38 5.29 2.20 -24.65
CA PHE A 38 4.54 1.85 -23.44
C PHE A 38 5.40 2.03 -22.18
N LEU A 39 6.65 1.55 -22.20
CA LEU A 39 7.57 1.65 -21.06
C LEU A 39 7.91 3.11 -20.71
N SER A 40 7.93 4.02 -21.70
CA SER A 40 8.14 5.45 -21.47
C SER A 40 6.86 6.26 -21.20
N ALA A 41 5.68 5.64 -21.17
CA ALA A 41 4.39 6.31 -20.98
C ALA A 41 4.09 6.59 -19.49
N GLU A 42 4.79 7.56 -18.90
CA GLU A 42 4.64 7.89 -17.48
C GLU A 42 3.65 9.03 -17.19
N LYS A 43 3.52 9.98 -18.13
CA LYS A 43 2.77 11.23 -17.92
C LYS A 43 1.71 11.43 -18.96
N ILE A 44 0.53 11.82 -18.48
CA ILE A 44 -0.60 12.13 -19.34
C ILE A 44 -0.61 13.61 -19.71
N SER A 45 -1.00 13.90 -20.94
CA SER A 45 -1.23 15.25 -21.47
C SER A 45 -2.72 15.57 -21.56
N TYR A 46 -3.59 14.56 -21.74
CA TYR A 46 -5.03 14.74 -21.90
C TYR A 46 -5.83 13.49 -21.49
N ILE A 47 -7.05 13.68 -20.98
CA ILE A 47 -8.02 12.60 -20.73
C ILE A 47 -9.37 12.92 -21.39
N ASP A 48 -9.90 12.03 -22.22
CA ASP A 48 -11.30 12.06 -22.64
C ASP A 48 -12.10 10.96 -21.95
N VAL A 49 -13.12 11.36 -21.18
CA VAL A 49 -14.05 10.45 -20.50
C VAL A 49 -15.38 10.42 -21.23
N SER A 50 -15.70 9.27 -21.82
CA SER A 50 -16.95 9.02 -22.54
C SER A 50 -17.82 7.97 -21.85
N ILE A 51 -19.08 8.29 -21.56
CA ILE A 51 -20.07 7.38 -20.96
C ILE A 51 -21.11 7.01 -22.02
N PRO A 52 -21.05 5.81 -22.64
CA PRO A 52 -21.93 5.43 -23.76
C PRO A 52 -23.42 5.55 -23.45
N LYS A 53 -23.84 5.25 -22.21
CA LYS A 53 -25.23 5.41 -21.74
C LYS A 53 -25.46 6.78 -21.10
N SER A 54 -25.04 7.85 -21.79
CA SER A 54 -25.04 9.24 -21.29
C SER A 54 -26.39 9.68 -20.72
N LYS A 55 -27.54 9.31 -21.33
CA LYS A 55 -28.89 9.60 -20.80
C LYS A 55 -29.11 9.07 -19.38
N LYS A 56 -28.62 7.87 -19.06
CA LYS A 56 -28.75 7.28 -17.71
C LYS A 56 -27.86 7.99 -16.70
N TRP A 57 -26.67 8.42 -17.12
CA TRP A 57 -25.77 9.23 -16.31
C TRP A 57 -26.42 10.58 -15.99
N VAL A 58 -26.85 11.32 -17.02
CA VAL A 58 -27.48 12.64 -16.87
C VAL A 58 -28.72 12.56 -15.97
N LYS A 59 -29.57 11.54 -16.13
CA LYS A 59 -30.73 11.32 -15.24
C LYS A 59 -30.29 11.10 -13.78
N ASN A 60 -29.20 10.39 -13.55
CA ASN A 60 -28.67 10.18 -12.19
C ASN A 60 -28.10 11.47 -11.60
N TYR A 61 -27.32 12.19 -12.39
CA TYR A 61 -26.73 13.48 -12.04
C TYR A 61 -27.79 14.50 -11.63
N ILE A 62 -28.82 14.69 -12.47
CA ILE A 62 -29.92 15.63 -12.20
C ILE A 62 -30.65 15.25 -10.90
N LYS A 63 -30.93 13.96 -10.70
CA LYS A 63 -31.54 13.48 -9.45
C LYS A 63 -30.67 13.75 -8.23
N ALA A 64 -29.35 13.58 -8.33
CA ALA A 64 -28.43 13.89 -7.24
C ALA A 64 -28.42 15.39 -6.93
N LEU A 65 -28.42 16.23 -7.96
CA LEU A 65 -28.43 17.69 -7.82
C LEU A 65 -29.75 18.18 -7.17
N GLN A 66 -30.89 17.65 -7.62
CA GLN A 66 -32.23 18.04 -7.19
C GLN A 66 -32.73 17.35 -5.91
N ASP A 67 -31.97 16.40 -5.35
CA ASP A 67 -32.38 15.73 -4.11
C ASP A 67 -32.55 16.77 -2.98
N LYS A 68 -33.53 16.53 -2.10
CA LYS A 68 -33.91 17.46 -1.03
C LYS A 68 -32.85 17.62 0.05
N THR A 69 -31.82 16.76 0.08
CA THR A 69 -30.64 16.97 0.93
C THR A 69 -29.96 18.29 0.54
N ASN A 70 -29.88 19.24 1.47
CA ASN A 70 -29.36 20.59 1.14
C ASN A 70 -27.89 20.58 0.74
N ARG A 71 -27.10 19.60 1.20
CA ARG A 71 -25.65 19.56 0.98
C ARG A 71 -25.11 18.24 0.43
N ASP A 72 -25.75 17.11 0.71
CA ASP A 72 -25.12 15.79 0.57
C ASP A 72 -25.54 15.01 -0.67
N ILE A 73 -24.62 14.18 -1.19
CA ILE A 73 -24.83 13.20 -2.25
C ILE A 73 -25.07 11.83 -1.61
N LEU A 74 -26.33 11.39 -1.63
CA LEU A 74 -26.72 10.09 -1.09
C LEU A 74 -26.13 8.91 -1.86
N ASP A 75 -25.86 7.80 -1.16
CA ASP A 75 -25.22 6.60 -1.74
C ASP A 75 -25.98 6.01 -2.93
N LYS A 76 -27.32 6.13 -2.98
CA LYS A 76 -28.15 5.74 -4.14
C LYS A 76 -27.72 6.41 -5.46
N TYR A 77 -27.02 7.53 -5.40
CA TYR A 77 -26.50 8.26 -6.56
C TYR A 77 -25.06 7.90 -6.92
N LYS A 78 -24.30 7.27 -6.02
CA LYS A 78 -22.91 6.82 -6.21
C LYS A 78 -22.83 5.48 -6.97
N LYS A 79 -23.76 5.22 -7.89
CA LYS A 79 -23.81 3.99 -8.68
C LYS A 79 -22.78 4.01 -9.81
N LYS A 80 -22.30 2.82 -10.19
CA LYS A 80 -21.30 2.64 -11.25
C LYS A 80 -21.91 2.66 -12.65
N PHE A 81 -21.16 3.20 -13.60
CA PHE A 81 -21.46 3.25 -15.03
C PHE A 81 -20.24 2.79 -15.82
N SER A 82 -20.47 2.02 -16.87
CA SER A 82 -19.43 1.73 -17.86
C SER A 82 -19.06 3.02 -18.61
N ALA A 83 -17.76 3.23 -18.81
CA ALA A 83 -17.18 4.33 -19.54
C ALA A 83 -16.00 3.82 -20.39
N ASN A 84 -15.61 4.61 -21.38
CA ASN A 84 -14.33 4.47 -22.06
C ASN A 84 -13.52 5.73 -21.76
N ILE A 85 -12.27 5.56 -21.38
CA ILE A 85 -11.36 6.67 -21.07
C ILE A 85 -10.22 6.62 -22.07
N GLN A 86 -10.16 7.59 -22.98
CA GLN A 86 -9.00 7.76 -23.84
C GLN A 86 -7.97 8.62 -23.09
N VAL A 87 -6.74 8.14 -23.03
CA VAL A 87 -5.61 8.83 -22.40
C VAL A 87 -4.58 9.11 -23.45
N GLU A 88 -4.14 10.36 -23.51
CA GLU A 88 -2.99 10.77 -24.30
C GLU A 88 -1.81 11.00 -23.36
N PHE A 89 -0.68 10.36 -23.68
CA PHE A 89 0.57 10.52 -22.96
C PHE A 89 1.47 11.56 -23.63
N GLN A 90 2.42 12.10 -22.89
CA GLN A 90 3.37 13.11 -23.40
C GLN A 90 4.31 12.57 -24.49
N ASN A 91 4.46 11.25 -24.62
CA ASN A 91 5.25 10.59 -25.66
C ASN A 91 4.41 10.17 -26.89
N ASP A 92 3.27 10.84 -27.09
CA ASP A 92 2.30 10.62 -28.18
C ASP A 92 1.60 9.24 -28.19
N LEU A 93 1.79 8.41 -27.16
CA LEU A 93 1.00 7.21 -26.98
C LEU A 93 -0.45 7.62 -26.65
N LYS A 94 -1.41 7.04 -27.35
CA LYS A 94 -2.84 7.23 -27.11
C LYS A 94 -3.47 5.87 -26.90
N CYS A 95 -4.13 5.68 -25.76
CA CYS A 95 -4.74 4.42 -25.38
C CYS A 95 -6.18 4.61 -24.92
N LEU A 96 -7.07 3.70 -25.32
CA LEU A 96 -8.46 3.66 -24.91
C LEU A 96 -8.66 2.57 -23.84
N PHE A 97 -8.98 2.98 -22.62
CA PHE A 97 -9.18 2.09 -21.49
C PHE A 97 -10.67 1.87 -21.18
N PRO A 98 -11.19 0.63 -21.25
CA PRO A 98 -12.51 0.32 -20.72
C PRO A 98 -12.53 0.54 -19.21
N SER A 99 -13.55 1.21 -18.71
CA SER A 99 -13.56 1.75 -17.35
C SER A 99 -14.93 1.64 -16.67
N GLU A 100 -14.93 1.66 -15.33
CA GLU A 100 -16.09 1.93 -14.50
C GLU A 100 -15.93 3.30 -13.82
N VAL A 101 -16.96 4.14 -13.91
CA VAL A 101 -17.00 5.46 -13.26
C VAL A 101 -18.24 5.62 -12.39
N ARG A 102 -18.13 6.39 -11.32
CA ARG A 102 -19.27 6.86 -10.50
C ARG A 102 -19.02 8.27 -10.01
N ILE A 103 -20.08 8.95 -9.58
CA ILE A 103 -19.95 10.23 -8.85
C ILE A 103 -19.13 9.99 -7.57
N SER A 104 -18.14 10.86 -7.33
CA SER A 104 -17.31 10.88 -6.12
C SER A 104 -17.68 12.03 -5.19
N GLY A 105 -17.33 11.89 -3.91
CA GLY A 105 -17.54 12.89 -2.87
C GLY A 105 -18.87 12.74 -2.14
N ASP A 106 -18.95 13.38 -0.98
CA ASP A 106 -20.12 13.31 -0.10
C ASP A 106 -21.02 14.54 -0.19
N HIS A 107 -20.48 15.68 -0.68
CA HIS A 107 -21.22 16.91 -0.82
C HIS A 107 -21.46 17.29 -2.30
N LYS A 108 -22.51 18.09 -2.53
CA LYS A 108 -22.95 18.54 -3.87
C LYS A 108 -21.97 19.48 -4.56
N ASP A 109 -20.93 19.97 -3.89
CA ASP A 109 -19.83 20.72 -4.50
C ASP A 109 -19.05 19.90 -5.54
N HIS A 110 -19.12 18.57 -5.44
CA HIS A 110 -18.66 17.62 -6.46
C HIS A 110 -19.51 17.58 -7.72
N LEU A 111 -20.63 18.31 -7.77
CA LEU A 111 -21.46 18.49 -8.95
C LEU A 111 -21.24 19.93 -9.46
N SER A 112 -20.88 20.08 -10.75
CA SER A 112 -20.65 21.39 -11.35
C SER A 112 -21.84 22.34 -11.21
N GLY A 113 -23.07 21.82 -11.39
CA GLY A 113 -24.33 22.57 -11.32
C GLY A 113 -24.67 23.31 -12.62
N THR A 114 -23.67 23.81 -13.34
CA THR A 114 -23.83 24.51 -14.63
C THR A 114 -23.68 23.59 -15.85
N SER A 115 -22.95 22.49 -15.68
CA SER A 115 -22.76 21.43 -16.67
C SER A 115 -23.02 20.05 -16.04
N THR A 116 -23.19 19.00 -16.85
CA THR A 116 -23.38 17.63 -16.34
C THR A 116 -22.07 16.97 -15.85
N ILE A 117 -21.05 17.79 -15.55
CA ILE A 117 -19.75 17.37 -15.04
C ILE A 117 -19.85 17.16 -13.52
N SER A 118 -19.26 16.05 -13.07
CA SER A 118 -19.06 15.77 -11.64
C SER A 118 -17.63 15.34 -11.40
N SER A 119 -17.18 15.41 -10.16
CA SER A 119 -16.00 14.65 -9.72
C SER A 119 -16.28 13.15 -9.84
N LEU A 120 -15.30 12.37 -10.30
CA LEU A 120 -15.44 10.95 -10.61
C LEU A 120 -14.55 10.09 -9.71
N ASP A 121 -15.06 8.90 -9.35
CA ASP A 121 -14.26 7.78 -8.85
C ASP A 121 -14.16 6.77 -9.99
N VAL A 122 -12.94 6.46 -10.41
CA VAL A 122 -12.63 5.74 -11.63
C VAL A 122 -11.89 4.45 -11.30
N LYS A 123 -12.29 3.36 -11.97
CA LYS A 123 -11.57 2.09 -12.02
C LYS A 123 -11.38 1.70 -13.48
N LEU A 124 -10.14 1.52 -13.91
CA LEU A 124 -9.83 0.91 -15.20
C LEU A 124 -10.12 -0.59 -15.11
N ILE A 125 -10.84 -1.13 -16.09
CA ILE A 125 -11.14 -2.57 -16.21
C ILE A 125 -9.94 -3.29 -16.83
N ASP A 126 -9.23 -2.60 -17.72
CA ASP A 126 -8.01 -3.07 -18.35
C ASP A 126 -7.06 -1.88 -18.60
N GLY A 127 -5.76 -2.15 -18.66
CA GLY A 127 -4.69 -1.17 -18.76
C GLY A 127 -4.46 -0.35 -17.47
N ASN A 128 -3.51 0.58 -17.56
CA ASN A 128 -3.06 1.43 -16.45
C ASN A 128 -2.66 2.83 -16.92
N ILE A 129 -2.59 3.76 -15.98
CA ILE A 129 -1.95 5.07 -16.17
C ILE A 129 -0.76 5.12 -15.22
N ASN A 130 0.43 4.80 -15.72
CA ASN A 130 1.66 4.76 -14.92
C ASN A 130 1.51 3.95 -13.61
N SER A 131 1.02 2.71 -13.74
CA SER A 131 0.69 1.81 -12.63
C SER A 131 -0.50 2.20 -11.74
N VAL A 132 -1.24 3.25 -12.11
CA VAL A 132 -2.51 3.59 -11.45
C VAL A 132 -3.68 3.00 -12.23
N ILE A 133 -4.43 2.09 -11.60
CA ILE A 133 -5.66 1.50 -12.15
C ILE A 133 -6.94 2.03 -11.49
N LYS A 134 -6.81 2.74 -10.36
CA LYS A 134 -7.92 3.34 -9.60
C LYS A 134 -7.53 4.75 -9.19
N PHE A 135 -8.33 5.72 -9.58
CA PHE A 135 -8.05 7.13 -9.33
C PHE A 135 -9.34 7.92 -9.19
N LYS A 136 -9.21 9.20 -8.86
CA LYS A 136 -10.28 10.17 -8.84
C LYS A 136 -9.98 11.28 -9.82
N LEU A 137 -11.02 11.79 -10.47
CA LEU A 137 -10.96 13.01 -11.27
C LEU A 137 -11.80 14.05 -10.55
N PHE A 138 -11.17 14.96 -9.81
CA PHE A 138 -11.88 15.99 -9.06
C PHE A 138 -12.08 17.26 -9.87
N ILE A 139 -13.26 17.85 -9.77
CA ILE A 139 -13.45 19.25 -10.19
C ILE A 139 -12.50 20.10 -9.30
N PRO A 140 -11.61 20.94 -9.86
CA PRO A 140 -10.54 21.59 -9.09
C PRO A 140 -11.01 22.30 -7.82
N LYS A 141 -12.16 23.00 -7.88
CA LYS A 141 -12.71 23.73 -6.72
C LYS A 141 -13.01 22.84 -5.51
N THR A 142 -13.31 21.55 -5.68
CA THR A 142 -13.69 20.64 -4.57
C THR A 142 -12.51 20.30 -3.66
N LYS A 143 -11.29 20.47 -4.16
CA LYS A 143 -10.04 20.22 -3.42
C LYS A 143 -9.16 21.47 -3.37
N ARG A 144 -9.72 22.65 -3.62
CA ARG A 144 -9.00 23.93 -3.66
C ARG A 144 -7.84 24.00 -4.67
N GLY A 145 -7.98 23.31 -5.81
CA GLY A 145 -7.09 23.40 -6.96
C GLY A 145 -5.63 23.18 -6.59
N ASP A 146 -4.79 24.15 -6.92
CA ASP A 146 -3.34 24.15 -6.74
C ASP A 146 -2.90 23.81 -5.31
N ASN A 147 -3.72 24.13 -4.30
CA ASN A 147 -3.38 23.81 -2.91
C ASN A 147 -3.23 22.31 -2.67
N GLU A 148 -4.10 21.47 -3.26
CA GLU A 148 -4.02 20.02 -3.12
C GLU A 148 -2.80 19.46 -3.86
N VAL A 149 -2.58 19.93 -5.09
CA VAL A 149 -1.44 19.51 -5.93
C VAL A 149 -0.12 19.87 -5.25
N PHE A 150 0.01 21.10 -4.76
CA PHE A 150 1.22 21.55 -4.05
C PHE A 150 1.41 20.76 -2.75
N SER A 151 0.35 20.57 -1.95
CA SER A 151 0.47 19.89 -0.64
C SER A 151 0.86 18.42 -0.79
N THR A 152 0.23 17.71 -1.72
CA THR A 152 0.58 16.31 -2.01
C THR A 152 1.99 16.19 -2.59
N ALA A 153 2.38 17.10 -3.50
CA ALA A 153 3.74 17.15 -4.02
C ALA A 153 4.78 17.38 -2.91
N LEU A 154 4.55 18.36 -2.02
CA LEU A 154 5.44 18.66 -0.89
C LEU A 154 5.58 17.46 0.04
N LEU A 155 4.46 16.82 0.42
CA LEU A 155 4.49 15.66 1.32
C LEU A 155 5.26 14.49 0.72
N ARG A 156 5.08 14.22 -0.58
CA ARG A 156 5.85 13.18 -1.30
C ARG A 156 7.33 13.52 -1.36
N GLU A 157 7.68 14.78 -1.61
CA GLU A 157 9.07 15.24 -1.65
C GLU A 157 9.77 15.06 -0.31
N LEU A 158 9.03 15.22 0.79
CA LEU A 158 9.51 15.02 2.15
C LEU A 158 9.50 13.54 2.59
N GLY A 159 9.12 12.61 1.71
CA GLY A 159 9.09 11.17 1.99
C GLY A 159 7.88 10.68 2.76
N PHE A 160 6.78 11.45 2.81
CA PHE A 160 5.50 11.01 3.38
C PHE A 160 4.59 10.39 2.32
N LEU A 161 3.73 9.47 2.76
CA LEU A 161 2.74 8.85 1.89
C LEU A 161 1.63 9.87 1.57
N ALA A 162 1.58 10.32 0.32
CA ALA A 162 0.50 11.14 -0.21
C ALA A 162 0.19 10.74 -1.67
N PRO A 163 -1.09 10.72 -2.08
CA PRO A 163 -1.50 10.37 -3.44
C PRO A 163 -0.84 11.26 -4.50
N LEU A 164 -0.40 10.68 -5.62
CA LEU A 164 -0.02 11.48 -6.79
C LEU A 164 -1.22 12.30 -7.25
N THR A 165 -1.08 13.63 -7.25
CA THR A 165 -2.12 14.56 -7.67
C THR A 165 -1.56 15.57 -8.66
N TYR A 166 -2.26 15.81 -9.77
CA TYR A 166 -1.86 16.80 -10.78
C TYR A 166 -3.05 17.31 -11.58
N ILE A 167 -2.87 18.46 -12.23
CA ILE A 167 -3.87 19.08 -13.10
C ILE A 167 -3.79 18.43 -14.48
N VAL A 168 -4.94 18.04 -15.05
CA VAL A 168 -5.01 17.47 -16.39
C VAL A 168 -6.15 18.10 -17.21
N PRO A 169 -5.87 18.62 -18.42
CA PRO A 169 -6.90 18.97 -19.40
C PRO A 169 -7.73 17.76 -19.80
N ALA A 170 -9.04 17.92 -19.96
CA ALA A 170 -9.91 16.79 -20.22
C ALA A 170 -11.17 17.14 -21.03
N SER A 171 -11.75 16.13 -21.66
CA SER A 171 -13.15 16.15 -22.12
C SER A 171 -14.01 15.24 -21.24
N PHE A 172 -15.25 15.64 -20.99
CA PHE A 172 -16.25 14.79 -20.35
C PHE A 172 -17.54 14.76 -21.18
N ASN A 173 -17.80 13.63 -21.84
CA ASN A 173 -18.87 13.47 -22.83
C ASN A 173 -18.87 14.60 -23.89
N GLY A 174 -17.69 14.96 -24.41
CA GLY A 174 -17.49 15.99 -25.42
C GLY A 174 -17.54 17.44 -24.90
N GLN A 175 -17.56 17.65 -23.58
CA GLN A 175 -17.42 18.98 -22.97
C GLN A 175 -16.01 19.16 -22.42
N GLU A 176 -15.29 20.15 -22.92
CA GLU A 176 -13.97 20.51 -22.40
C GLU A 176 -14.03 20.97 -20.94
N THR A 177 -13.06 20.51 -20.16
CA THR A 177 -12.95 20.76 -18.73
C THR A 177 -11.50 20.57 -18.27
N THR A 178 -11.27 20.76 -16.98
CA THR A 178 -10.03 20.41 -16.31
C THR A 178 -10.37 19.62 -15.06
N PHE A 179 -9.62 18.55 -14.81
CA PHE A 179 -9.72 17.77 -13.58
C PHE A 179 -8.40 17.83 -12.80
N LEU A 180 -8.48 17.60 -11.49
CA LEU A 180 -7.35 17.10 -10.72
C LEU A 180 -7.40 15.57 -10.80
N PHE A 181 -6.40 14.97 -11.42
CA PHE A 181 -6.16 13.54 -11.27
C PHE A 181 -5.61 13.31 -9.87
N GLN A 182 -6.17 12.37 -9.11
CA GLN A 182 -5.63 11.94 -7.82
C GLN A 182 -5.66 10.41 -7.73
N GLU A 183 -4.50 9.80 -7.53
CA GLU A 183 -4.35 8.36 -7.29
C GLU A 183 -5.19 7.90 -6.07
N LYS A 184 -5.75 6.68 -6.11
CA LYS A 184 -6.42 6.11 -4.93
C LYS A 184 -5.47 5.30 -4.07
N ILE A 185 -5.56 5.49 -2.77
CA ILE A 185 -4.87 4.69 -1.74
C ILE A 185 -5.37 3.24 -1.80
N THR A 186 -4.60 2.41 -2.49
CA THR A 186 -4.86 1.00 -2.86
C THR A 186 -3.56 0.21 -2.76
N LYS A 187 -3.52 -1.10 -3.10
CA LYS A 187 -2.28 -1.88 -3.01
C LYS A 187 -1.20 -1.32 -3.94
N GLU A 188 -1.59 -0.85 -5.12
CA GLU A 188 -0.71 -0.30 -6.16
C GLU A 188 -0.06 1.00 -5.66
N PHE A 189 -0.80 1.81 -4.89
CA PHE A 189 -0.24 2.98 -4.19
C PHE A 189 0.81 2.57 -3.14
N ILE A 190 0.60 1.49 -2.40
CA ILE A 190 1.57 1.02 -1.39
C ILE A 190 2.84 0.51 -2.07
N GLU A 191 2.69 -0.32 -3.10
CA GLU A 191 3.80 -0.90 -3.88
C GLU A 191 4.63 0.20 -4.57
N SER A 192 3.99 1.19 -5.20
CA SER A 192 4.69 2.34 -5.82
C SER A 192 5.40 3.27 -4.83
N ASN A 193 5.16 3.11 -3.52
CA ASN A 193 5.90 3.78 -2.45
C ASN A 193 6.93 2.85 -1.78
N ASN A 194 7.35 1.79 -2.48
CA ASN A 194 8.36 0.82 -2.04
C ASN A 194 7.97 0.04 -0.77
N LEU A 195 6.67 -0.20 -0.57
CA LEU A 195 6.15 -0.93 0.57
C LEU A 195 5.43 -2.19 0.08
N ARG A 196 5.55 -3.28 0.85
CA ARG A 196 4.78 -4.50 0.58
C ARG A 196 3.30 -4.28 0.92
N GLU A 197 2.41 -4.97 0.23
CA GLU A 197 0.99 -4.91 0.57
C GLU A 197 0.77 -5.39 2.02
N ALA A 198 0.04 -4.61 2.80
CA ALA A 198 -0.33 -4.91 4.19
C ALA A 198 -1.66 -4.19 4.54
N PRO A 199 -2.17 -4.26 5.79
CA PRO A 199 -3.40 -3.56 6.14
C PRO A 199 -3.31 -2.05 5.93
N ILE A 200 -4.30 -1.51 5.23
CA ILE A 200 -4.61 -0.08 5.15
C ILE A 200 -5.82 0.17 6.04
N LEU A 201 -5.69 1.11 6.98
CA LEU A 201 -6.73 1.45 7.94
C LEU A 201 -7.19 2.88 7.69
N GLU A 202 -8.47 3.13 7.89
CA GLU A 202 -9.04 4.49 7.83
C GLU A 202 -10.04 4.73 8.94
N GLY A 203 -10.33 6.00 9.22
CA GLY A 203 -11.41 6.37 10.14
C GLY A 203 -12.76 5.82 9.69
N ASP A 204 -13.56 5.36 10.64
CA ASP A 204 -14.88 4.77 10.39
C ASP A 204 -15.95 5.85 10.30
N GLU A 205 -16.41 6.09 9.08
CA GLU A 205 -17.42 7.11 8.79
C GLU A 205 -18.87 6.64 8.98
N ARG A 206 -19.11 5.35 9.27
CA ARG A 206 -20.47 4.78 9.37
C ARG A 206 -21.37 5.47 10.39
N PHE A 207 -20.74 6.05 11.41
CA PHE A 207 -21.41 6.68 12.53
C PHE A 207 -21.39 8.22 12.47
N LEU A 208 -21.01 8.81 11.32
CA LEU A 208 -20.98 10.27 11.11
C LEU A 208 -22.32 10.83 10.61
N PHE A 209 -22.41 12.17 10.60
CA PHE A 209 -23.49 12.96 10.00
C PHE A 209 -24.89 12.63 10.57
N ALA A 210 -25.80 12.10 9.75
CA ALA A 210 -27.21 11.87 10.11
C ALA A 210 -27.43 10.85 11.24
N ASN A 211 -26.39 10.06 11.57
CA ASN A 211 -26.40 9.07 12.66
C ASN A 211 -25.63 9.54 13.90
N ASP A 212 -25.10 10.78 13.91
CA ASP A 212 -24.33 11.36 15.01
C ASP A 212 -25.10 12.53 15.65
N LEU A 213 -25.37 12.43 16.95
CA LEU A 213 -26.00 13.50 17.74
C LEU A 213 -24.96 14.44 18.39
N SER A 214 -23.66 14.21 18.19
CA SER A 214 -22.60 15.11 18.64
C SER A 214 -22.30 16.19 17.58
N ALA A 215 -22.10 17.43 18.02
CA ALA A 215 -21.75 18.54 17.13
C ALA A 215 -20.40 18.36 16.38
N THR A 216 -19.59 17.36 16.77
CA THR A 216 -18.26 17.11 16.21
C THR A 216 -18.13 15.82 15.40
N GLY A 217 -19.11 14.92 15.42
CA GLY A 217 -19.09 13.75 14.55
C GLY A 217 -18.05 12.70 14.92
N ASP A 218 -17.81 12.37 16.19
CA ASP A 218 -16.70 11.44 16.53
C ASP A 218 -16.89 10.52 17.73
N LYS A 219 -18.05 10.49 18.41
CA LYS A 219 -18.26 9.62 19.60
C LYS A 219 -18.07 8.11 19.33
N PHE A 220 -18.28 7.66 18.10
CA PHE A 220 -18.01 6.27 17.65
C PHE A 220 -16.93 6.21 16.58
N GLY A 221 -16.19 7.30 16.34
CA GLY A 221 -15.26 7.44 15.23
C GLY A 221 -13.95 6.71 15.46
N LEU A 222 -13.98 5.38 15.60
CA LEU A 222 -12.80 4.50 15.61
C LEU A 222 -12.26 4.30 14.18
N ALA A 223 -11.24 3.46 14.01
CA ALA A 223 -10.77 3.03 12.70
C ALA A 223 -11.42 1.72 12.24
N ARG A 224 -11.21 1.40 10.96
CA ARG A 224 -11.58 0.13 10.29
C ARG A 224 -10.56 -0.23 9.21
N ILE A 225 -10.57 -1.48 8.75
CA ILE A 225 -9.79 -1.91 7.59
C ILE A 225 -10.41 -1.36 6.31
N LYS A 226 -9.59 -0.81 5.43
CA LYS A 226 -9.99 -0.28 4.12
C LYS A 226 -9.84 -1.31 3.00
N ASN A 227 -8.74 -2.07 3.00
CA ASN A 227 -8.44 -3.06 1.97
C ASN A 227 -8.81 -4.48 2.42
N ASN A 228 -10.11 -4.76 2.53
CA ASN A 228 -10.61 -6.04 3.05
C ASN A 228 -10.03 -7.30 2.34
N ALA A 229 -9.77 -7.21 1.03
CA ALA A 229 -9.15 -8.29 0.25
C ALA A 229 -7.79 -8.76 0.82
N TRP A 230 -7.02 -7.88 1.47
CA TRP A 230 -5.80 -8.26 2.18
C TRP A 230 -6.09 -9.23 3.33
N THR A 231 -7.08 -8.90 4.16
CA THR A 231 -7.47 -9.67 5.34
C THR A 231 -8.00 -11.07 4.97
N GLU A 232 -8.70 -11.16 3.84
CA GLU A 232 -9.29 -12.41 3.33
C GLU A 232 -8.26 -13.41 2.80
N LYS A 233 -7.01 -12.99 2.54
CA LYS A 233 -5.95 -13.87 2.00
C LYS A 233 -5.67 -15.11 2.86
N GLY A 234 -5.87 -15.03 4.17
CA GLY A 234 -5.66 -16.17 5.07
C GLY A 234 -5.45 -15.80 6.53
N SER A 235 -5.19 -16.81 7.35
CA SER A 235 -5.11 -16.68 8.82
C SER A 235 -4.01 -15.73 9.31
N THR A 236 -2.86 -15.70 8.63
CA THR A 236 -1.75 -14.78 8.94
C THR A 236 -2.15 -13.35 8.61
N SER A 237 -2.73 -13.11 7.44
CA SER A 237 -3.24 -11.77 7.06
C SER A 237 -4.31 -11.27 8.03
N LEU A 238 -5.27 -12.12 8.39
CA LEU A 238 -6.28 -11.80 9.40
C LEU A 238 -5.64 -11.44 10.75
N LYS A 239 -4.63 -12.19 11.19
CA LYS A 239 -3.92 -11.91 12.44
C LYS A 239 -3.21 -10.55 12.41
N ILE A 240 -2.54 -10.22 11.30
CA ILE A 240 -1.89 -8.91 11.12
C ILE A 240 -2.95 -7.79 11.13
N SER A 241 -4.05 -7.94 10.40
CA SER A 241 -5.16 -6.96 10.39
C SER A 241 -5.79 -6.76 11.77
N LYS A 242 -5.98 -7.83 12.55
CA LYS A 242 -6.49 -7.76 13.93
C LYS A 242 -5.55 -6.96 14.84
N VAL A 243 -4.25 -7.24 14.78
CA VAL A 243 -3.23 -6.52 15.57
C VAL A 243 -3.22 -5.04 15.17
N ALA A 244 -3.14 -4.75 13.87
CA ALA A 244 -3.13 -3.38 13.36
C ALA A 244 -4.37 -2.60 13.81
N LEU A 245 -5.56 -3.18 13.65
CA LEU A 245 -6.79 -2.49 14.00
C LEU A 245 -6.96 -2.32 15.53
N SER A 246 -6.56 -3.32 16.32
CA SER A 246 -6.63 -3.24 17.79
C SER A 246 -5.72 -2.13 18.33
N GLU A 247 -4.48 -2.05 17.83
CA GLU A 247 -3.55 -0.99 18.25
C GLU A 247 -4.06 0.39 17.83
N LEU A 248 -4.53 0.54 16.59
CA LEU A 248 -5.04 1.83 16.14
C LEU A 248 -6.28 2.25 16.95
N ASN A 249 -7.24 1.34 17.16
CA ASN A 249 -8.44 1.62 17.93
C ASN A 249 -8.14 1.93 19.40
N ARG A 250 -7.09 1.35 20.00
CA ARG A 250 -6.61 1.76 21.32
C ARG A 250 -6.18 3.23 21.36
N GLY A 251 -5.44 3.69 20.34
CA GLY A 251 -5.09 5.11 20.21
C GLY A 251 -6.32 6.00 20.06
N TYR A 252 -7.27 5.60 19.21
CA TYR A 252 -8.52 6.33 19.01
C TYR A 252 -9.36 6.42 20.29
N LEU A 253 -9.46 5.33 21.04
CA LEU A 253 -10.13 5.30 22.33
C LEU A 253 -9.45 6.24 23.34
N GLU A 254 -8.11 6.31 23.37
CA GLU A 254 -7.37 7.29 24.18
C GLU A 254 -7.72 8.73 23.79
N TYR A 255 -7.87 9.02 22.49
CA TYR A 255 -8.33 10.32 22.00
C TYR A 255 -9.77 10.64 22.44
N LEU A 256 -10.71 9.73 22.21
CA LEU A 256 -12.12 9.91 22.58
C LEU A 256 -12.27 10.09 24.09
N PHE A 257 -11.54 9.30 24.85
CA PHE A 257 -11.51 9.38 26.30
C PHE A 257 -11.09 10.77 26.80
N ARG A 258 -9.97 11.30 26.30
CA ARG A 258 -9.50 12.65 26.67
C ARG A 258 -10.46 13.75 26.24
N LYS A 259 -11.05 13.63 25.05
CA LYS A 259 -11.95 14.63 24.49
C LYS A 259 -13.29 14.69 25.22
N TYR A 260 -13.91 13.54 25.49
CA TYR A 260 -15.29 13.47 25.95
C TYR A 260 -15.43 13.25 27.45
N ILE A 261 -14.55 12.44 28.06
CA ILE A 261 -14.60 12.19 29.50
C ILE A 261 -13.84 13.27 30.26
N TYR A 262 -12.63 13.62 29.81
CA TYR A 262 -11.85 14.70 30.45
C TYR A 262 -12.17 16.09 29.91
N GLN A 263 -13.01 16.20 28.88
CA GLN A 263 -13.42 17.48 28.28
C GLN A 263 -12.22 18.37 27.92
N ASN A 264 -11.08 17.77 27.55
CA ASN A 264 -9.88 18.53 27.22
C ASN A 264 -10.06 19.21 25.87
N ARG A 265 -10.36 20.52 25.91
CA ARG A 265 -10.56 21.34 24.71
C ARG A 265 -9.30 21.51 23.85
N ASN A 266 -8.12 21.13 24.36
CA ASN A 266 -6.85 21.24 23.62
C ASN A 266 -6.49 19.98 22.82
N ASP A 267 -7.13 18.83 23.05
CA ASP A 267 -6.92 17.61 22.25
C ASP A 267 -7.73 17.70 20.94
N ARG A 268 -7.30 18.62 20.07
CA ARG A 268 -7.99 19.00 18.82
C ARG A 268 -8.02 17.87 17.79
N PHE A 269 -6.96 17.05 17.74
CA PHE A 269 -6.72 16.04 16.72
C PHE A 269 -6.28 14.73 17.32
N PHE A 270 -6.45 13.64 16.55
CA PHE A 270 -5.86 12.35 16.88
C PHE A 270 -4.33 12.46 16.82
N GLY A 271 -3.70 12.59 17.99
CA GLY A 271 -2.28 12.87 18.13
C GLY A 271 -1.44 11.60 18.25
N LYS A 272 -1.75 10.71 19.19
CA LYS A 272 -0.84 9.62 19.56
C LYS A 272 -1.11 8.32 18.80
N ILE A 273 -0.12 7.85 18.05
CA ILE A 273 -0.11 6.49 17.48
C ILE A 273 0.71 5.57 18.38
N PRO A 274 0.21 4.36 18.68
CA PRO A 274 1.04 3.31 19.24
C PRO A 274 2.17 2.91 18.28
N SER A 275 3.42 3.23 18.64
CA SER A 275 4.61 2.77 17.92
C SER A 275 5.65 2.29 18.93
N TYR A 276 6.40 1.26 18.54
CA TYR A 276 7.56 0.74 19.27
C TYR A 276 8.89 1.27 18.72
N ASP A 277 8.83 2.03 17.63
CA ASP A 277 9.97 2.57 16.90
C ASP A 277 9.98 4.10 17.03
N GLU A 278 11.05 4.65 17.61
CA GLU A 278 11.22 6.09 17.86
C GLU A 278 11.24 6.90 16.56
N ILE A 279 11.93 6.39 15.52
CA ILE A 279 11.99 7.02 14.20
C ILE A 279 10.58 7.19 13.60
N SER A 280 9.73 6.18 13.75
CA SER A 280 8.34 6.23 13.30
C SER A 280 7.52 7.26 14.08
N VAL A 281 7.80 7.48 15.37
CA VAL A 281 7.16 8.52 16.18
C VAL A 281 7.56 9.92 15.71
N ASP A 282 8.85 10.13 15.41
CA ASP A 282 9.35 11.42 14.92
C ASP A 282 8.79 11.76 13.55
N LYS A 283 8.82 10.81 12.60
CA LYS A 283 8.23 11.00 11.27
C LYS A 283 6.74 11.29 11.36
N TYR A 284 6.02 10.56 12.21
CA TYR A 284 4.61 10.80 12.42
C TYR A 284 4.32 12.20 12.99
N SER A 285 5.09 12.62 13.99
CA SER A 285 4.93 13.95 14.61
C SER A 285 5.26 15.05 13.60
N ALA A 286 6.30 14.87 12.80
CA ALA A 286 6.64 15.80 11.72
C ALA A 286 5.55 15.89 10.65
N PHE A 287 4.97 14.77 10.23
CA PHE A 287 3.81 14.75 9.34
C PHE A 287 2.67 15.59 9.91
N HIS A 288 2.35 15.39 11.20
CA HIS A 288 1.34 16.17 11.90
C HIS A 288 1.67 17.68 11.84
N THR A 289 2.87 18.09 12.27
CA THR A 289 3.33 19.48 12.26
C THR A 289 3.28 20.09 10.85
N ILE A 290 3.65 19.36 9.82
CA ILE A 290 3.63 19.87 8.43
C ILE A 290 2.18 20.11 8.00
N LEU A 291 1.26 19.18 8.24
CA LEU A 291 -0.16 19.39 7.93
C LEU A 291 -0.72 20.61 8.65
N VAL A 292 -0.25 20.87 9.87
CA VAL A 292 -0.61 22.06 10.63
C VAL A 292 -0.07 23.32 9.95
N ALA A 293 1.23 23.32 9.65
CA ALA A 293 1.96 24.45 9.07
C ALA A 293 1.52 24.84 7.66
N ILE A 294 0.91 23.92 6.89
CA ILE A 294 0.38 24.18 5.55
C ILE A 294 -1.14 24.46 5.55
N GLY A 295 -1.76 24.50 6.73
CA GLY A 295 -3.20 24.72 6.87
C GLY A 295 -4.08 23.54 6.41
N ALA A 296 -3.56 22.32 6.43
CA ALA A 296 -4.23 21.10 5.98
C ALA A 296 -4.78 20.24 7.13
N SER A 297 -5.23 20.88 8.22
CA SER A 297 -5.67 20.20 9.44
C SER A 297 -6.90 19.34 9.31
N HIS A 298 -7.67 19.49 8.23
CA HIS A 298 -8.84 18.66 7.97
C HIS A 298 -8.45 17.17 7.86
N ALA A 299 -7.25 16.88 7.34
CA ALA A 299 -6.67 15.54 7.28
C ALA A 299 -6.32 14.95 8.66
N LEU A 300 -6.28 15.76 9.72
CA LEU A 300 -5.96 15.31 11.08
C LEU A 300 -7.21 14.92 11.89
N ARG A 301 -8.41 15.12 11.34
CA ARG A 301 -9.67 14.63 11.93
C ARG A 301 -9.69 13.09 11.97
N PRO A 302 -10.20 12.46 13.04
CA PRO A 302 -10.26 11.00 13.17
C PRO A 302 -10.82 10.29 11.93
N HIS A 303 -11.93 10.76 11.37
CA HIS A 303 -12.55 10.15 10.19
C HIS A 303 -11.73 10.29 8.90
N ASN A 304 -10.91 11.34 8.77
CA ASN A 304 -10.07 11.57 7.58
C ASN A 304 -8.70 10.87 7.67
N ARG A 305 -8.37 10.26 8.81
CA ARG A 305 -7.08 9.60 8.96
C ARG A 305 -7.04 8.32 8.14
N THR A 306 -5.96 8.15 7.38
CA THR A 306 -5.62 6.89 6.73
C THR A 306 -4.20 6.47 7.16
N PHE A 307 -3.99 5.17 7.36
CA PHE A 307 -2.70 4.61 7.77
C PHE A 307 -2.39 3.35 6.97
N TYR A 308 -1.11 3.17 6.65
CA TYR A 308 -0.56 1.87 6.32
C TYR A 308 0.08 1.29 7.58
N TYR A 309 -0.26 0.04 7.94
CA TYR A 309 0.42 -0.68 9.01
C TYR A 309 1.54 -1.54 8.44
N ASP A 310 2.77 -1.27 8.87
CA ASP A 310 3.97 -2.01 8.48
C ASP A 310 4.25 -3.12 9.49
N PRO A 311 4.00 -4.41 9.17
CA PRO A 311 4.20 -5.49 10.13
C PRO A 311 5.67 -5.79 10.44
N MET A 312 6.58 -5.41 9.53
CA MET A 312 8.03 -5.61 9.70
C MET A 312 8.60 -4.69 10.78
N TYR A 313 8.03 -3.49 10.90
CA TYR A 313 8.37 -2.50 11.92
C TYR A 313 7.36 -2.41 13.07
N LYS A 314 6.21 -3.07 12.95
CA LYS A 314 5.04 -2.94 13.85
C LYS A 314 4.64 -1.49 14.07
N ALA A 315 4.67 -0.69 13.00
CA ALA A 315 4.48 0.75 13.03
C ALA A 315 3.43 1.21 12.01
N PHE A 316 2.77 2.33 12.30
CA PHE A 316 1.84 2.95 11.35
C PHE A 316 2.52 4.09 10.61
N LYS A 317 2.37 4.11 9.29
CA LYS A 317 2.75 5.23 8.43
C LYS A 317 1.48 6.02 8.07
N PRO A 318 1.36 7.31 8.43
CA PRO A 318 0.20 8.11 8.07
C PRO A 318 0.17 8.34 6.56
N ILE A 319 -1.03 8.33 5.97
CA ILE A 319 -1.27 8.64 4.57
C ILE A 319 -2.13 9.90 4.50
N TYR A 320 -1.64 10.92 3.80
CA TYR A 320 -2.39 12.16 3.59
C TYR A 320 -3.63 11.92 2.74
N TYR A 321 -4.76 12.44 3.21
CA TYR A 321 -5.99 12.50 2.43
C TYR A 321 -6.89 13.62 2.94
N ASP A 322 -7.54 14.32 2.01
CA ASP A 322 -8.56 15.34 2.28
C ASP A 322 -8.14 16.44 3.28
N GLY A 323 -6.94 17.00 3.09
CA GLY A 323 -6.40 18.01 4.00
C GLY A 323 -7.04 19.38 3.90
N ASN A 324 -7.65 19.69 2.75
CA ASN A 324 -8.25 21.00 2.48
C ASN A 324 -7.26 22.13 2.82
N SER A 325 -6.10 22.08 2.18
CA SER A 325 -4.94 22.95 2.44
C SER A 325 -5.17 24.41 1.99
N PHE A 326 -4.40 25.34 2.55
CA PHE A 326 -4.34 26.75 2.13
C PHE A 326 -2.93 27.19 1.71
N ILE A 327 -2.00 26.24 1.52
CA ILE A 327 -0.56 26.47 1.34
C ILE A 327 -0.19 27.61 0.38
N THR A 328 -0.90 27.75 -0.74
CA THR A 328 -0.59 28.74 -1.80
C THR A 328 -1.04 30.17 -1.45
N ARG A 329 -1.89 30.34 -0.44
CA ARG A 329 -2.48 31.64 -0.04
C ARG A 329 -2.25 31.95 1.43
N MET A 330 -1.29 31.27 2.06
CA MET A 330 -0.98 31.50 3.48
C MET A 330 -0.31 32.86 3.67
N THR A 331 -0.66 33.55 4.75
CA THR A 331 0.05 34.74 5.21
C THR A 331 0.52 34.53 6.64
N ARG A 332 1.63 35.16 7.03
CA ARG A 332 2.18 35.07 8.41
C ARG A 332 1.17 35.51 9.49
N ARG A 333 0.15 36.30 9.14
CA ARG A 333 -0.90 36.80 10.05
C ARG A 333 -2.13 35.88 10.16
N ASN A 334 -2.26 34.85 9.29
CA ASN A 334 -3.38 33.90 9.30
C ASN A 334 -3.15 32.71 10.26
N MET A 335 -2.26 32.82 11.24
CA MET A 335 -2.02 31.82 12.29
C MET A 335 -3.12 31.78 13.37
N ARG A 336 -4.40 31.88 13.01
CA ARG A 336 -5.46 31.31 13.87
C ARG A 336 -5.38 29.80 13.67
N PHE A 337 -4.57 29.10 14.44
CA PHE A 337 -4.16 27.70 14.21
C PHE A 337 -5.35 26.75 13.97
N MET A 338 -5.76 26.63 12.70
CA MET A 338 -6.50 25.51 12.10
C MET A 338 -7.84 25.13 12.73
N TYR A 339 -8.87 25.88 12.35
CA TYR A 339 -10.29 25.52 12.46
C TYR A 339 -10.86 25.24 13.88
N TYR A 340 -10.05 24.90 14.91
CA TYR A 340 -10.55 24.38 16.20
C TYR A 340 -9.68 24.68 17.46
N GLY A 341 -8.87 25.73 17.51
CA GLY A 341 -8.35 26.22 18.80
C GLY A 341 -7.14 27.16 18.73
N ASP A 342 -6.70 27.62 19.90
CA ASP A 342 -5.79 28.77 20.02
C ASP A 342 -4.36 28.41 20.49
N LYS A 343 -4.03 27.12 20.66
CA LYS A 343 -2.75 26.65 21.25
C LYS A 343 -2.12 25.48 20.49
N VAL A 344 -0.80 25.38 20.59
CA VAL A 344 0.03 24.31 20.01
C VAL A 344 -0.09 23.01 20.83
N ASN A 345 -0.18 21.86 20.16
CA ASN A 345 -0.27 20.52 20.77
C ASN A 345 1.12 19.88 20.95
N LYS A 346 1.22 18.87 21.82
CA LYS A 346 2.49 18.18 22.09
C LYS A 346 3.11 17.58 20.82
N GLU A 347 2.32 16.98 19.95
CA GLU A 347 2.76 16.39 18.68
C GLU A 347 3.35 17.44 17.74
N GLU A 348 2.77 18.63 17.70
CA GLU A 348 3.25 19.74 16.87
C GLU A 348 4.64 20.20 17.34
N VAL A 349 4.86 20.28 18.66
CA VAL A 349 6.17 20.60 19.26
C VAL A 349 7.20 19.49 19.05
N MET A 350 6.81 18.22 19.28
CA MET A 350 7.72 17.08 19.07
C MET A 350 8.18 17.00 17.60
N GLY A 351 7.24 17.21 16.66
CA GLY A 351 7.52 17.14 15.24
C GLY A 351 8.19 18.38 14.64
N SER A 352 8.21 19.52 15.33
CA SER A 352 8.62 20.80 14.72
C SER A 352 10.08 20.81 14.27
N SER A 353 10.99 20.22 15.04
CA SER A 353 12.41 20.18 14.66
C SER A 353 12.61 19.34 13.40
N PHE A 354 12.08 18.12 13.39
CA PHE A 354 12.21 17.21 12.24
C PHE A 354 11.50 17.77 11.00
N ALA A 355 10.31 18.37 11.16
CA ALA A 355 9.60 19.03 10.07
C ALA A 355 10.40 20.20 9.48
N PHE A 356 10.99 21.03 10.33
CA PHE A 356 11.83 22.16 9.88
C PHE A 356 13.07 21.67 9.12
N ASP A 357 13.75 20.65 9.66
CA ASP A 357 14.92 20.04 9.02
C ASP A 357 14.57 19.43 7.66
N ALA A 358 13.42 18.76 7.56
CA ALA A 358 12.97 18.16 6.30
C ALA A 358 12.70 19.24 5.23
N ILE A 359 12.02 20.34 5.58
CA ILE A 359 11.75 21.45 4.66
C ILE A 359 13.04 22.17 4.25
N SER A 360 13.95 22.41 5.19
CA SER A 360 15.20 23.15 4.92
C SER A 360 16.18 22.39 4.01
N LYS A 361 16.10 21.06 3.96
CA LYS A 361 16.91 20.19 3.09
C LYS A 361 16.34 20.01 1.68
N LEU A 362 15.16 20.57 1.38
CA LEU A 362 14.56 20.51 0.05
C LEU A 362 15.43 21.22 -0.98
N ASN A 363 15.70 20.56 -2.11
CA ASN A 363 16.22 21.25 -3.29
C ASN A 363 15.06 21.99 -3.98
N GLN A 364 15.06 23.31 -3.86
CA GLN A 364 13.96 24.14 -4.35
C GLN A 364 13.84 24.11 -5.88
N ASN A 365 14.95 23.99 -6.62
CA ASN A 365 14.94 23.94 -8.08
C ASN A 365 14.32 22.62 -8.59
N ASP A 366 14.69 21.50 -7.97
CA ASP A 366 14.13 20.20 -8.31
C ASP A 366 12.65 20.14 -7.95
N PHE A 367 12.28 20.67 -6.79
CA PHE A 367 10.90 20.74 -6.35
C PHE A 367 10.06 21.64 -7.27
N HIS A 368 10.55 22.82 -7.63
CA HIS A 368 9.90 23.71 -8.60
C HIS A 368 9.67 23.02 -9.95
N SER A 369 10.69 22.33 -10.46
CA SER A 369 10.59 21.54 -11.70
C SER A 369 9.54 20.43 -11.60
N LYS A 370 9.38 19.81 -10.42
CA LYS A 370 8.33 18.82 -10.16
C LYS A 370 6.94 19.48 -10.15
N LEU A 371 6.77 20.64 -9.52
CA LEU A 371 5.49 21.35 -9.49
C LEU A 371 5.01 21.74 -10.90
N ILE A 372 5.92 22.23 -11.77
CA ILE A 372 5.59 22.51 -13.18
C ILE A 372 5.09 21.25 -13.89
N LYS A 373 5.77 20.11 -13.68
CA LYS A 373 5.37 18.81 -14.26
C LYS A 373 4.01 18.32 -13.77
N LEU A 374 3.53 18.79 -12.61
CA LEU A 374 2.20 18.48 -12.05
C LEU A 374 1.12 19.48 -12.50
N GLY A 375 1.47 20.41 -13.39
CA GLY A 375 0.55 21.38 -13.98
C GLY A 375 0.42 22.70 -13.20
N LEU A 376 1.32 22.98 -12.25
CA LEU A 376 1.32 24.26 -11.53
C LEU A 376 2.19 25.31 -12.22
N ASN A 377 1.70 26.54 -12.28
CA ASN A 377 2.39 27.67 -12.91
C ASN A 377 2.84 28.70 -11.87
N TYR A 378 3.85 28.32 -11.05
CA TYR A 378 4.52 29.21 -10.11
C TYR A 378 5.94 29.49 -10.59
N SER A 379 6.42 30.70 -10.39
CA SER A 379 7.85 31.03 -10.47
C SER A 379 8.63 30.39 -9.30
N LEU A 380 9.94 30.21 -9.46
CA LEU A 380 10.80 29.72 -8.39
C LEU A 380 10.74 30.63 -7.15
N GLU A 381 10.64 31.95 -7.36
CA GLU A 381 10.51 32.96 -6.30
C GLU A 381 9.23 32.76 -5.48
N GLU A 382 8.10 32.51 -6.14
CA GLU A 382 6.83 32.22 -5.46
C GLU A 382 6.89 30.91 -4.66
N VAL A 383 7.51 29.86 -5.22
CA VAL A 383 7.70 28.59 -4.51
C VAL A 383 8.56 28.80 -3.26
N ASN A 384 9.66 29.55 -3.38
CA ASN A 384 10.53 29.87 -2.24
C ASN A 384 9.78 30.63 -1.16
N LEU A 385 8.98 31.63 -1.53
CA LEU A 385 8.16 32.40 -0.58
C LEU A 385 7.14 31.53 0.16
N ILE A 386 6.51 30.57 -0.55
CA ILE A 386 5.61 29.58 0.07
C ILE A 386 6.37 28.72 1.07
N LEU A 387 7.52 28.15 0.70
CA LEU A 387 8.32 27.29 1.58
C LEU A 387 8.89 28.05 2.80
N GLU A 388 9.28 29.31 2.62
CA GLU A 388 9.66 30.20 3.73
C GLU A 388 8.50 30.44 4.69
N THR A 389 7.28 30.60 4.16
CA THR A 389 6.08 30.77 4.97
C THR A 389 5.77 29.50 5.76
N VAL A 390 5.88 28.31 5.15
CA VAL A 390 5.74 27.02 5.84
C VAL A 390 6.78 26.89 6.95
N SER A 391 8.05 27.20 6.66
CA SER A 391 9.14 27.18 7.62
C SER A 391 8.91 28.14 8.80
N ALA A 392 8.40 29.35 8.52
CA ALA A 392 8.05 30.31 9.54
C ALA A 392 6.90 29.80 10.43
N ASN A 393 5.88 29.16 9.86
CA ASN A 393 4.79 28.56 10.62
C ASN A 393 5.31 27.45 11.54
N ILE A 394 6.17 26.55 11.05
CA ILE A 394 6.77 25.48 11.87
C ILE A 394 7.56 26.07 13.04
N ARG A 395 8.32 27.15 12.82
CA ARG A 395 9.10 27.80 13.89
C ARG A 395 8.23 28.31 15.04
N THR A 396 6.98 28.68 14.79
CA THR A 396 6.06 29.11 15.86
C THR A 396 5.65 27.96 16.80
N MET A 397 5.86 26.71 16.39
CA MET A 397 5.53 25.50 17.15
C MET A 397 6.71 24.96 17.97
N ILE A 398 7.89 25.57 17.87
CA ILE A 398 9.11 25.11 18.57
C ILE A 398 9.05 25.41 20.08
N ASP A 399 8.32 26.44 20.53
CA ASP A 399 8.35 26.88 21.93
C ASP A 399 7.57 25.94 22.87
N PRO A 400 8.25 25.20 23.77
CA PRO A 400 7.62 24.25 24.69
C PRO A 400 6.82 24.93 25.81
N ARG A 401 6.93 26.26 26.01
CA ARG A 401 6.15 26.99 27.02
C ARG A 401 4.64 27.01 26.74
N ASN A 402 4.23 26.62 25.53
CA ASN A 402 2.84 26.46 25.14
C ASN A 402 2.24 25.08 25.47
N ILE A 403 3.04 24.15 26.01
CA ILE A 403 2.59 22.80 26.35
C ILE A 403 1.79 22.84 27.66
N ASN A 404 0.53 22.40 27.61
CA ASN A 404 -0.23 22.10 28.82
C ASN A 404 0.12 20.69 29.29
N LEU A 405 0.74 20.56 30.45
CA LEU A 405 1.06 19.26 31.06
C LEU A 405 -0.24 18.61 31.56
N GLN A 406 -0.51 17.39 31.11
CA GLN A 406 -1.70 16.64 31.52
C GLN A 406 -1.60 16.17 32.98
N HIS A 407 -2.74 16.21 33.67
CA HIS A 407 -2.94 15.48 34.92
C HIS A 407 -3.06 13.98 34.65
N LYS A 408 -2.39 13.17 35.49
CA LYS A 408 -2.44 11.71 35.45
C LYS A 408 -3.76 11.26 36.08
N ASN A 409 -4.75 10.97 35.25
CA ASN A 409 -6.07 10.51 35.70
C ASN A 409 -6.20 8.99 35.52
N ASN A 410 -7.09 8.38 36.31
CA ASN A 410 -7.36 6.94 36.24
C ASN A 410 -8.04 6.58 34.91
N TYR A 411 -7.54 5.53 34.26
CA TYR A 411 -8.10 4.99 33.03
C TYR A 411 -9.52 4.47 33.27
N VAL A 412 -10.42 4.70 32.31
CA VAL A 412 -11.69 3.98 32.23
C VAL A 412 -11.99 3.58 30.79
N ALA A 413 -12.69 2.46 30.66
CA ALA A 413 -13.12 1.89 29.38
C ALA A 413 -14.25 2.75 28.77
N TYR A 414 -13.91 3.52 27.74
CA TYR A 414 -14.70 4.63 27.19
C TYR A 414 -16.21 4.35 27.01
N PHE A 415 -16.57 3.33 26.23
CA PHE A 415 -17.98 3.02 25.94
C PHE A 415 -18.75 2.47 27.15
N SER A 416 -18.06 1.88 28.12
CA SER A 416 -18.68 1.25 29.29
C SER A 416 -18.91 2.23 30.46
N THR A 417 -18.43 3.47 30.37
CA THR A 417 -18.51 4.44 31.47
C THR A 417 -19.31 5.71 31.17
N ASP A 418 -19.62 6.01 29.90
CA ASP A 418 -20.37 7.20 29.53
C ASP A 418 -21.90 6.92 29.60
N MET A 419 -22.57 7.52 30.59
CA MET A 419 -24.02 7.37 30.79
C MET A 419 -24.86 7.98 29.67
N ASP A 420 -24.34 8.92 28.88
CA ASP A 420 -25.07 9.51 27.74
C ASP A 420 -25.15 8.55 26.54
N LEU A 421 -24.25 7.57 26.47
CA LEU A 421 -24.27 6.54 25.43
C LEU A 421 -25.39 5.51 25.65
N LYS A 422 -25.93 5.37 26.88
CA LYS A 422 -27.05 4.46 27.18
C LYS A 422 -28.31 4.73 26.38
N GLN A 423 -28.60 6.00 26.05
CA GLN A 423 -29.78 6.36 25.26
C GLN A 423 -29.57 6.20 23.73
N GLN A 424 -28.35 5.87 23.29
CA GLN A 424 -27.94 5.91 21.87
C GLN A 424 -27.51 4.53 21.30
N ALA A 425 -27.76 3.45 22.05
CA ALA A 425 -27.04 2.17 21.94
C ALA A 425 -27.84 0.96 21.45
N ASP A 426 -29.14 1.07 21.18
CA ASP A 426 -30.01 -0.11 21.06
C ASP A 426 -29.59 -1.12 19.98
N ASN A 427 -28.84 -0.69 18.96
CA ASN A 427 -28.35 -1.54 17.88
C ASN A 427 -26.81 -1.61 17.73
N LYS A 428 -26.02 -1.11 18.70
CA LYS A 428 -24.54 -1.11 18.60
C LYS A 428 -23.94 -2.16 19.53
N LYS A 429 -22.98 -2.94 19.01
CA LYS A 429 -22.28 -3.99 19.76
C LYS A 429 -20.78 -3.80 19.68
N LEU A 430 -20.11 -4.03 20.81
CA LEU A 430 -18.66 -4.06 20.90
C LEU A 430 -18.17 -5.46 20.53
N VAL A 431 -17.12 -5.55 19.74
CA VAL A 431 -16.54 -6.84 19.35
C VAL A 431 -15.10 -6.95 19.77
N PHE A 432 -14.77 -8.05 20.43
CA PHE A 432 -13.46 -8.37 20.94
C PHE A 432 -12.89 -9.61 20.27
N SER A 433 -11.58 -9.60 20.04
CA SER A 433 -10.86 -10.75 19.50
C SER A 433 -10.63 -11.80 20.58
N THR A 434 -10.88 -13.06 20.26
CA THR A 434 -10.47 -14.19 21.10
C THR A 434 -9.10 -14.74 20.67
N HIS A 435 -8.53 -15.65 21.48
CA HIS A 435 -7.30 -16.38 21.14
C HIS A 435 -7.46 -17.28 19.91
N ASN A 436 -8.68 -17.75 19.63
CA ASN A 436 -8.98 -18.56 18.45
C ASN A 436 -9.55 -17.66 17.34
N ASN A 437 -8.87 -17.59 16.19
CA ASN A 437 -9.30 -16.75 15.07
C ASN A 437 -10.67 -17.15 14.46
N SER A 438 -11.24 -18.29 14.85
CA SER A 438 -12.58 -18.74 14.44
C SER A 438 -13.70 -18.22 15.33
N PHE A 439 -13.38 -17.44 16.36
CA PHE A 439 -14.35 -16.94 17.33
C PHE A 439 -14.12 -15.46 17.67
N ILE A 440 -15.23 -14.76 17.88
CA ILE A 440 -15.30 -13.39 18.39
C ILE A 440 -16.15 -13.36 19.64
N GLU A 441 -15.89 -12.40 20.53
CA GLU A 441 -16.75 -12.11 21.65
C GLU A 441 -17.51 -10.81 21.37
N VAL A 442 -18.84 -10.88 21.34
CA VAL A 442 -19.73 -9.77 21.06
C VAL A 442 -20.39 -9.34 22.36
N CYS A 443 -20.24 -8.08 22.74
CA CYS A 443 -20.81 -7.52 23.95
C CYS A 443 -21.75 -6.34 23.66
N ASP A 444 -22.66 -6.07 24.58
CA ASP A 444 -23.27 -4.74 24.70
C ASP A 444 -22.24 -3.67 25.13
N LEU A 445 -22.60 -2.38 25.04
CA LEU A 445 -21.66 -1.28 25.35
C LEU A 445 -21.17 -1.29 26.80
N LEU A 446 -22.02 -1.75 27.74
CA LEU A 446 -21.73 -1.80 29.17
C LEU A 446 -20.96 -3.06 29.58
N LEU A 447 -20.69 -3.98 28.65
CA LEU A 447 -20.11 -5.29 28.91
C LEU A 447 -20.92 -6.14 29.90
N SER A 448 -22.21 -5.86 30.04
CA SER A 448 -23.13 -6.58 30.94
C SER A 448 -23.58 -7.91 30.34
N SER A 449 -23.57 -8.02 29.00
CA SER A 449 -23.88 -9.24 28.26
C SER A 449 -22.86 -9.44 27.14
N CYS A 450 -22.16 -10.57 27.17
CA CYS A 450 -21.18 -10.96 26.17
C CYS A 450 -21.42 -12.40 25.70
N VAL A 451 -21.38 -12.61 24.38
CA VAL A 451 -21.60 -13.92 23.75
C VAL A 451 -20.45 -14.24 22.82
N ILE A 452 -19.97 -15.48 22.86
CA ILE A 452 -18.94 -15.97 21.94
C ILE A 452 -19.62 -16.52 20.69
N ASN A 453 -19.29 -15.95 19.54
CA ASN A 453 -19.83 -16.35 18.25
C ASN A 453 -18.73 -16.97 17.39
N LYS A 454 -19.06 -18.06 16.71
CA LYS A 454 -18.20 -18.62 15.65
C LYS A 454 -18.29 -17.73 14.42
N ILE A 455 -17.16 -17.50 13.75
CA ILE A 455 -17.08 -16.65 12.57
C ILE A 455 -16.10 -17.23 11.56
N SER A 456 -16.43 -17.13 10.27
CA SER A 456 -15.49 -17.46 9.19
C SER A 456 -14.47 -16.34 8.98
N ILE A 457 -13.38 -16.63 8.25
CA ILE A 457 -12.38 -15.61 7.91
C ILE A 457 -12.97 -14.45 7.10
N ILE A 458 -13.89 -14.73 6.17
CA ILE A 458 -14.52 -13.73 5.31
C ILE A 458 -15.44 -12.83 6.14
N GLU A 459 -16.25 -13.40 7.01
CA GLU A 459 -17.11 -12.64 7.92
C GLU A 459 -16.28 -11.80 8.91
N TYR A 460 -15.17 -12.34 9.44
CA TYR A 460 -14.28 -11.58 10.31
C TYR A 460 -13.62 -10.44 9.53
N ALA A 461 -13.17 -10.69 8.31
CA ALA A 461 -12.60 -9.65 7.47
C ALA A 461 -13.62 -8.51 7.22
N SER A 462 -14.86 -8.87 6.85
CA SER A 462 -15.98 -7.93 6.73
C SER A 462 -16.29 -7.19 8.03
N LEU A 463 -16.15 -7.84 9.19
CA LEU A 463 -16.30 -7.22 10.50
C LEU A 463 -15.21 -6.15 10.74
N LEU A 464 -13.94 -6.47 10.43
CA LEU A 464 -12.85 -5.51 10.55
C LEU A 464 -12.99 -4.35 9.54
N GLU A 465 -13.61 -4.59 8.38
CA GLU A 465 -13.95 -3.57 7.39
C GLU A 465 -15.12 -2.68 7.84
N GLY A 466 -15.86 -3.07 8.88
CA GLY A 466 -17.09 -2.41 9.30
C GLY A 466 -18.28 -2.69 8.37
N ARG A 467 -18.24 -3.78 7.61
CA ARG A 467 -19.30 -4.17 6.65
C ARG A 467 -20.02 -5.46 7.02
N TYR A 468 -19.69 -6.06 8.15
CA TYR A 468 -20.39 -7.25 8.66
C TYR A 468 -21.85 -6.93 9.03
N ILE A 469 -22.75 -7.76 8.53
CA ILE A 469 -24.20 -7.69 8.73
C ILE A 469 -24.68 -9.10 9.06
N ASP A 470 -25.60 -9.21 10.01
CA ASP A 470 -26.30 -10.44 10.34
C ASP A 470 -27.83 -10.21 10.44
N GLU A 471 -28.57 -11.24 10.85
CA GLU A 471 -30.03 -11.20 10.98
C GLU A 471 -30.51 -10.17 12.01
N SER A 472 -29.66 -9.77 12.97
CA SER A 472 -30.01 -8.82 14.02
C SER A 472 -29.96 -7.36 13.58
N GLN A 473 -29.39 -7.07 12.39
CA GLN A 473 -29.14 -5.72 11.88
C GLN A 473 -28.36 -4.81 12.85
N ASN A 474 -27.60 -5.40 13.77
CA ASN A 474 -26.72 -4.65 14.66
C ASN A 474 -25.53 -4.04 13.90
N SER A 475 -25.07 -2.90 14.39
CA SER A 475 -23.80 -2.29 14.00
C SER A 475 -22.69 -2.75 14.93
N TYR A 476 -21.66 -3.35 14.33
CA TYR A 476 -20.53 -3.92 15.07
C TYR A 476 -19.32 -2.97 15.06
N VAL A 477 -18.77 -2.75 16.24
CA VAL A 477 -17.61 -1.90 16.50
C VAL A 477 -16.49 -2.77 17.07
N PHE A 478 -15.46 -3.01 16.26
CA PHE A 478 -14.31 -3.82 16.70
C PHE A 478 -13.41 -3.01 17.64
N ILE A 479 -13.17 -3.53 18.84
CA ILE A 479 -12.37 -2.88 19.87
C ILE A 479 -10.95 -3.44 19.95
N GLY A 480 -10.81 -4.77 19.85
CA GLY A 480 -9.53 -5.46 20.01
C GLY A 480 -9.56 -6.44 21.17
N ASN A 481 -8.58 -6.37 22.07
CA ASN A 481 -8.52 -7.25 23.24
C ASN A 481 -9.40 -6.71 24.39
N LYS A 482 -10.27 -7.56 24.96
CA LYS A 482 -11.19 -7.17 26.03
C LYS A 482 -10.47 -6.80 27.33
N GLN A 483 -9.43 -7.53 27.73
CA GLN A 483 -8.68 -7.25 28.96
C GLN A 483 -7.89 -5.95 28.84
N GLU A 484 -7.27 -5.69 27.68
CA GLU A 484 -6.59 -4.42 27.44
C GLU A 484 -7.56 -3.24 27.42
N TYR A 485 -8.76 -3.44 26.86
CA TYR A 485 -9.82 -2.43 26.87
C TYR A 485 -10.36 -2.15 28.28
N ILE A 486 -10.51 -3.16 29.14
CA ILE A 486 -11.01 -2.94 30.51
C ILE A 486 -9.94 -2.31 31.41
N SER A 487 -8.70 -2.82 31.33
CA SER A 487 -7.61 -2.39 32.21
C SER A 487 -6.91 -1.12 31.75
N GLY A 488 -6.96 -0.80 30.46
CA GLY A 488 -6.13 0.23 29.83
C GLY A 488 -4.65 -0.12 29.76
N MET A 489 -4.28 -1.32 30.22
CA MET A 489 -2.92 -1.83 30.22
C MET A 489 -2.74 -2.82 29.07
N LYS A 490 -1.59 -2.75 28.42
CA LYS A 490 -1.23 -3.71 27.38
C LYS A 490 -0.80 -5.02 28.03
N ASP A 491 -1.32 -6.14 27.56
CA ASP A 491 -0.92 -7.46 28.05
C ASP A 491 0.42 -7.84 27.38
N PHE A 492 1.53 -7.28 27.88
CA PHE A 492 2.84 -7.48 27.28
C PHE A 492 3.47 -8.78 27.77
N LYS A 493 3.35 -9.84 26.96
CA LYS A 493 4.31 -10.95 27.00
C LYS A 493 5.24 -10.81 25.78
N PRO A 494 6.48 -10.34 25.94
CA PRO A 494 7.42 -10.39 24.84
C PRO A 494 7.58 -11.86 24.46
N LYS A 495 7.33 -12.19 23.19
CA LYS A 495 7.95 -13.39 22.63
C LYS A 495 9.45 -13.24 22.79
N ASN A 496 10.18 -14.33 23.01
CA ASN A 496 11.63 -14.33 23.00
C ASN A 496 12.10 -13.77 21.64
N ILE A 497 12.48 -12.48 21.62
CA ILE A 497 13.08 -11.82 20.49
C ILE A 497 14.52 -11.57 20.92
N GLN A 498 15.46 -12.19 20.22
CA GLN A 498 16.87 -11.92 20.38
C GLN A 498 17.24 -10.83 19.37
N GLU A 499 17.84 -9.74 19.86
CA GLU A 499 18.35 -8.65 19.03
C GLU A 499 19.85 -8.47 19.31
N VAL A 500 20.65 -8.35 18.26
CA VAL A 500 22.09 -8.16 18.30
C VAL A 500 22.45 -6.99 17.38
N GLU A 501 22.98 -5.91 17.93
CA GLU A 501 23.59 -4.85 17.12
C GLU A 501 24.87 -5.37 16.47
N LEU A 502 25.04 -5.15 15.17
CA LEU A 502 26.20 -5.56 14.39
C LEU A 502 27.20 -4.38 14.32
N GLU A 503 27.15 -3.60 13.25
CA GLU A 503 27.95 -2.37 13.03
C GLU A 503 27.12 -1.27 12.34
N ASN A 504 27.55 -0.01 12.45
CA ASN A 504 26.96 1.14 11.73
C ASN A 504 25.42 1.24 11.83
N GLY A 505 24.85 0.95 13.01
CA GLY A 505 23.41 0.98 13.26
C GLY A 505 22.61 -0.12 12.57
N SER A 506 23.27 -1.22 12.16
CA SER A 506 22.60 -2.43 11.67
C SER A 506 22.32 -3.40 12.81
N HIS A 507 21.16 -4.07 12.74
CA HIS A 507 20.66 -4.95 13.80
C HIS A 507 20.26 -6.29 13.21
N LEU A 508 20.62 -7.38 13.90
CA LEU A 508 20.13 -8.73 13.64
C LEU A 508 19.04 -9.07 14.66
N ILE A 509 17.90 -9.54 14.18
CA ILE A 509 16.74 -9.93 14.97
C ILE A 509 16.38 -11.39 14.65
N VAL A 510 16.19 -12.19 15.69
CA VAL A 510 15.69 -13.56 15.60
C VAL A 510 14.25 -13.61 16.08
N TYR A 511 13.36 -14.04 15.19
CA TYR A 511 12.00 -14.44 15.55
C TYR A 511 11.95 -15.96 15.66
N GLY A 512 12.00 -16.48 16.89
CA GLY A 512 12.03 -17.93 17.12
C GLY A 512 13.13 -18.32 18.08
N SER A 513 13.76 -19.47 17.85
CA SER A 513 14.79 -20.03 18.74
C SER A 513 16.11 -20.40 18.05
N SER A 514 16.28 -19.97 16.80
CA SER A 514 17.50 -20.18 16.00
C SER A 514 18.77 -19.74 16.75
N ASP A 515 19.85 -20.49 16.57
CA ASP A 515 21.16 -20.14 17.14
C ASP A 515 21.86 -19.10 16.28
N VAL A 516 22.52 -18.14 16.94
CA VAL A 516 23.25 -17.05 16.30
C VAL A 516 24.62 -16.92 16.93
N ILE A 517 25.67 -17.01 16.10
CA ILE A 517 27.05 -16.74 16.46
C ILE A 517 27.54 -15.56 15.62
N VAL A 518 27.92 -14.46 16.29
CA VAL A 518 28.44 -13.24 15.63
C VAL A 518 29.87 -13.00 16.07
N ASN A 519 30.80 -12.92 15.11
CA ASN A 519 32.15 -12.43 15.34
C ASN A 519 32.31 -11.07 14.65
N LYS A 520 32.32 -9.98 15.44
CA LYS A 520 32.44 -8.61 14.91
C LYS A 520 33.84 -8.28 14.37
N THR A 521 34.88 -8.94 14.88
CA THR A 521 36.26 -8.71 14.46
C THR A 521 36.52 -9.35 13.10
N GLU A 522 36.09 -10.60 12.93
CA GLU A 522 36.20 -11.32 11.66
C GLU A 522 35.05 -10.99 10.69
N LYS A 523 34.04 -10.24 11.17
CA LYS A 523 32.82 -9.89 10.44
C LYS A 523 32.09 -11.12 9.89
N THR A 524 31.90 -12.12 10.74
CA THR A 524 31.18 -13.35 10.38
C THR A 524 29.91 -13.52 11.20
N ILE A 525 28.87 -14.05 10.57
CA ILE A 525 27.62 -14.45 11.22
C ILE A 525 27.30 -15.89 10.81
N GLN A 526 27.13 -16.77 11.79
CA GLN A 526 26.63 -18.12 11.58
C GLN A 526 25.26 -18.27 12.21
N LEU A 527 24.30 -18.71 11.41
CA LEU A 527 22.90 -18.86 11.78
C LEU A 527 22.50 -20.32 11.62
N THR A 528 21.90 -20.92 12.65
CA THR A 528 21.40 -22.30 12.59
C THR A 528 19.93 -22.34 12.99
N GLN A 529 19.08 -22.71 12.04
CA GLN A 529 17.63 -22.75 12.24
C GLN A 529 17.23 -23.93 13.14
N LYS A 530 16.36 -23.70 14.13
CA LYS A 530 15.85 -24.76 15.02
C LYS A 530 14.41 -25.18 14.74
N HIS A 531 13.62 -24.27 14.19
CA HIS A 531 12.25 -24.54 13.76
C HIS A 531 11.96 -23.89 12.40
N LEU A 532 11.07 -24.51 11.61
CA LEU A 532 10.69 -24.03 10.28
C LEU A 532 10.02 -22.64 10.30
N ASP A 533 9.40 -22.29 11.43
CA ASP A 533 8.76 -20.99 11.64
C ASP A 533 9.75 -19.91 12.11
N ASP A 534 11.01 -20.26 12.38
CA ASP A 534 12.03 -19.29 12.74
C ASP A 534 12.32 -18.38 11.54
N ARG A 535 12.49 -17.08 11.81
CA ARG A 535 12.86 -16.05 10.82
C ARG A 535 14.00 -15.20 11.34
N ILE A 536 14.93 -14.85 10.47
CA ILE A 536 16.08 -14.03 10.81
C ILE A 536 16.05 -12.77 9.94
N LEU A 537 16.09 -11.61 10.61
CA LEU A 537 15.99 -10.31 9.99
C LEU A 537 17.24 -9.48 10.31
N ILE A 538 17.93 -9.02 9.30
CA ILE A 538 18.98 -8.00 9.41
C ILE A 538 18.40 -6.70 8.88
N LYS A 539 18.37 -5.65 9.70
CA LYS A 539 17.71 -4.39 9.32
C LYS A 539 18.55 -3.17 9.62
N ASN A 540 18.28 -2.11 8.86
CA ASN A 540 18.84 -0.77 9.03
C ASN A 540 20.38 -0.72 8.88
N GLY A 541 20.92 0.50 8.92
CA GLY A 541 22.37 0.71 8.98
C GLY A 541 23.12 0.25 7.73
N MET A 542 24.38 -0.13 7.94
CA MET A 542 25.29 -0.55 6.86
C MET A 542 26.15 -1.75 7.28
N LEU A 543 26.29 -2.73 6.39
CA LEU A 543 27.25 -3.82 6.54
C LEU A 543 28.36 -3.70 5.49
N ASN A 544 29.61 -3.77 5.96
CA ASN A 544 30.81 -3.76 5.13
C ASN A 544 31.60 -5.05 5.33
N ASP A 545 31.89 -5.79 4.26
CA ASP A 545 32.81 -6.94 4.26
C ASP A 545 32.37 -8.13 5.13
N TRP A 546 31.07 -8.26 5.43
CA TRP A 546 30.55 -9.38 6.23
C TRP A 546 30.41 -10.67 5.43
N SER A 547 30.63 -11.80 6.11
CA SER A 547 30.29 -13.13 5.60
C SER A 547 29.21 -13.77 6.47
N ILE A 548 28.09 -14.15 5.87
CA ILE A 548 26.89 -14.60 6.56
C ILE A 548 26.53 -16.00 6.05
N VAL A 549 26.49 -16.97 6.96
CA VAL A 549 26.13 -18.36 6.66
C VAL A 549 24.85 -18.72 7.41
N PHE A 550 23.84 -19.14 6.67
CA PHE A 550 22.59 -19.68 7.21
C PHE A 550 22.50 -21.17 6.92
N ASN A 551 22.33 -21.96 7.97
CA ASN A 551 22.08 -23.40 7.90
C ASN A 551 20.64 -23.66 8.35
N GLY A 552 19.77 -23.96 7.39
CA GLY A 552 18.36 -24.24 7.66
C GLY A 552 18.06 -25.71 7.88
N MET A 553 16.82 -25.97 8.30
CA MET A 553 16.31 -27.33 8.44
C MET A 553 15.81 -27.90 7.11
N ILE A 554 15.82 -29.23 7.00
CA ILE A 554 15.24 -29.96 5.88
C ILE A 554 13.95 -30.64 6.35
N GLY A 555 12.86 -30.44 5.60
CA GLY A 555 11.61 -31.19 5.76
C GLY A 555 10.59 -30.57 6.72
N GLY A 556 9.32 -30.75 6.37
CA GLY A 556 8.15 -30.29 7.13
C GLY A 556 7.08 -29.66 6.25
N ASN A 557 5.98 -29.23 6.85
CA ASN A 557 4.88 -28.55 6.17
C ASN A 557 4.94 -27.06 6.44
N LEU A 558 5.12 -26.27 5.39
CA LEU A 558 5.01 -24.83 5.46
C LEU A 558 3.55 -24.40 5.71
N SER A 559 3.41 -23.24 6.35
CA SER A 559 2.17 -22.47 6.36
C SER A 559 1.61 -22.33 4.93
N LYS A 560 0.28 -22.36 4.79
CA LYS A 560 -0.38 -22.12 3.50
C LYS A 560 -0.12 -20.71 2.95
N GLN A 561 0.13 -19.72 3.82
CA GLN A 561 0.54 -18.38 3.42
C GLN A 561 2.06 -18.25 3.43
N ARG A 562 2.59 -17.51 2.45
CA ARG A 562 4.03 -17.43 2.14
C ARG A 562 4.84 -16.56 3.10
N PHE A 563 4.19 -15.74 3.91
CA PHE A 563 4.82 -14.86 4.90
C PHE A 563 4.37 -15.18 6.33
N ASP A 564 5.21 -14.79 7.29
CA ASP A 564 4.93 -14.90 8.72
C ASP A 564 4.11 -13.71 9.26
N GLN A 565 3.84 -13.69 10.57
CA GLN A 565 3.09 -12.60 11.21
C GLN A 565 3.80 -11.23 11.19
N ASN A 566 5.08 -11.17 10.82
CA ASN A 566 5.87 -9.95 10.68
C ASN A 566 6.03 -9.58 9.18
N LEU A 567 5.32 -10.23 8.25
CA LEU A 567 5.41 -10.04 6.80
C LEU A 567 6.78 -10.44 6.21
N ILE A 568 7.50 -11.33 6.88
CA ILE A 568 8.78 -11.88 6.42
C ILE A 568 8.53 -13.15 5.61
N THR A 569 9.09 -13.19 4.42
CA THR A 569 8.96 -14.27 3.42
C THR A 569 10.19 -15.20 3.44
N GLY A 570 11.38 -14.62 3.51
CA GLY A 570 12.64 -15.34 3.53
C GLY A 570 13.01 -16.00 4.86
N CYS A 571 13.84 -17.04 4.80
CA CYS A 571 14.48 -17.60 5.99
C CYS A 571 15.49 -16.60 6.58
N LEU A 572 16.27 -15.97 5.71
CA LEU A 572 17.10 -14.80 6.01
C LEU A 572 16.59 -13.59 5.22
N THR A 573 16.35 -12.47 5.89
CA THR A 573 15.89 -11.23 5.24
C THR A 573 16.78 -10.06 5.61
N PHE A 574 17.14 -9.23 4.63
CA PHE A 574 17.79 -7.94 4.81
C PHE A 574 16.80 -6.83 4.45
N ILE A 575 16.69 -5.79 5.27
CA ILE A 575 15.72 -4.70 5.02
C ILE A 575 16.26 -3.30 5.35
N ASP A 576 15.94 -2.33 4.49
CA ASP A 576 16.17 -0.90 4.71
C ASP A 576 17.63 -0.56 5.06
N MET A 577 18.58 -1.13 4.32
CA MET A 577 19.99 -1.05 4.67
C MET A 577 20.92 -0.87 3.47
N LYS A 578 22.15 -0.48 3.77
CA LYS A 578 23.25 -0.44 2.80
C LYS A 578 24.17 -1.64 2.97
N ILE A 579 24.61 -2.20 1.86
CA ILE A 579 25.51 -3.35 1.84
C ILE A 579 26.70 -3.07 0.94
N ASN A 580 27.89 -3.43 1.39
CA ASN A 580 29.12 -3.31 0.61
C ASN A 580 29.98 -4.56 0.82
N ASN A 581 30.32 -5.25 -0.28
CA ASN A 581 31.19 -6.42 -0.28
C ASN A 581 30.77 -7.55 0.68
N VAL A 582 29.46 -7.80 0.83
CA VAL A 582 28.93 -8.86 1.69
C VAL A 582 28.83 -10.20 0.94
N ASN A 583 29.11 -11.29 1.66
CA ASN A 583 28.94 -12.67 1.20
C ASN A 583 27.79 -13.33 1.97
N ILE A 584 26.89 -13.99 1.23
CA ILE A 584 25.73 -14.68 1.79
C ILE A 584 25.76 -16.13 1.32
N GLU A 585 25.73 -17.06 2.26
CA GLU A 585 25.64 -18.50 2.01
C GLU A 585 24.40 -19.06 2.70
N ILE A 586 23.53 -19.72 1.94
CA ILE A 586 22.30 -20.35 2.42
C ILE A 586 22.40 -21.85 2.14
N ASN A 587 22.44 -22.66 3.19
CA ASN A 587 22.47 -24.11 3.13
C ASN A 587 21.16 -24.67 3.67
N ASN A 588 20.29 -25.11 2.77
CA ASN A 588 18.91 -25.53 3.00
C ASN A 588 18.04 -24.37 3.51
N ALA A 589 17.01 -24.02 2.75
CA ALA A 589 16.01 -23.05 3.19
C ALA A 589 14.60 -23.57 2.92
N TYR A 590 13.84 -23.75 3.98
CA TYR A 590 12.45 -24.24 3.92
C TYR A 590 11.46 -23.12 4.27
N CYS A 591 11.64 -21.97 3.63
CA CYS A 591 10.77 -20.79 3.67
C CYS A 591 10.19 -20.53 2.27
N GLU A 592 9.48 -19.41 2.06
CA GLU A 592 9.20 -18.99 0.68
C GLU A 592 10.51 -18.64 -0.02
N ASP A 593 11.30 -17.74 0.58
CA ASP A 593 12.57 -17.33 0.00
C ASP A 593 13.73 -17.93 0.81
N GLY A 594 14.80 -18.34 0.14
CA GLY A 594 16.06 -18.65 0.80
C GLY A 594 16.62 -17.42 1.50
N VAL A 595 16.91 -16.40 0.70
CA VAL A 595 17.26 -15.05 1.15
C VAL A 595 16.37 -14.02 0.47
N ASN A 596 15.95 -13.01 1.23
CA ASN A 596 15.16 -11.91 0.71
C ASN A 596 15.80 -10.55 1.02
N LEU A 597 15.96 -9.69 0.01
CA LEU A 597 16.56 -8.36 0.13
C LEU A 597 15.51 -7.30 -0.19
N VAL A 598 15.10 -6.50 0.80
CA VAL A 598 14.00 -5.52 0.67
C VAL A 598 14.53 -4.09 0.91
N ARG A 599 14.47 -3.21 -0.09
CA ARG A 599 15.00 -1.84 0.00
C ARG A 599 16.49 -1.80 0.41
N VAL A 600 17.27 -2.69 -0.19
CA VAL A 600 18.73 -2.78 0.03
C VAL A 600 19.46 -2.04 -1.10
N ASN A 601 20.48 -1.29 -0.73
CA ASN A 601 21.30 -0.53 -1.69
C ASN A 601 22.79 -0.87 -1.55
N GLY A 602 23.49 -1.02 -2.68
CA GLY A 602 24.95 -1.15 -2.71
C GLY A 602 25.46 -2.36 -3.51
N ASN A 603 26.50 -3.04 -3.00
CA ASN A 603 27.15 -4.15 -3.69
C ASN A 603 27.20 -5.40 -2.82
N VAL A 604 26.77 -6.53 -3.40
CA VAL A 604 26.91 -7.86 -2.83
C VAL A 604 28.02 -8.59 -3.59
N ASN A 605 29.00 -9.11 -2.86
CA ASN A 605 30.12 -9.82 -3.47
C ASN A 605 29.70 -11.21 -3.93
N SER A 606 28.99 -11.97 -3.10
CA SER A 606 28.46 -13.26 -3.50
C SER A 606 27.19 -13.65 -2.77
N ILE A 607 26.29 -14.34 -3.47
CA ILE A 607 25.16 -15.07 -2.89
C ILE A 607 25.23 -16.52 -3.38
N ASN A 608 25.34 -17.47 -2.46
CA ASN A 608 25.36 -18.90 -2.73
C ASN A 608 24.18 -19.57 -2.02
N VAL A 609 23.26 -20.18 -2.77
CA VAL A 609 22.10 -20.88 -2.21
C VAL A 609 22.14 -22.34 -2.65
N ASN A 610 22.26 -23.24 -1.68
CA ASN A 610 22.15 -24.68 -1.87
C ASN A 610 20.86 -25.18 -1.24
N ASN A 611 19.95 -25.68 -2.08
CA ASN A 611 18.63 -26.23 -1.72
C ASN A 611 17.68 -25.18 -1.12
N ALA A 612 16.78 -24.64 -1.93
CA ALA A 612 15.64 -23.84 -1.47
C ALA A 612 14.32 -24.57 -1.75
N LYS A 613 13.35 -24.50 -0.83
CA LYS A 613 12.05 -25.16 -0.98
C LYS A 613 11.14 -24.46 -2.01
N SER A 614 11.24 -23.14 -2.12
CA SER A 614 10.56 -22.35 -3.14
C SER A 614 11.58 -21.45 -3.83
N ASP A 615 11.49 -20.12 -3.67
CA ASP A 615 12.40 -19.20 -4.35
C ASP A 615 13.74 -19.18 -3.61
N ALA A 616 14.86 -19.20 -4.33
CA ALA A 616 16.17 -19.20 -3.67
C ALA A 616 16.58 -17.78 -3.23
N ILE A 617 16.35 -16.80 -4.09
CA ILE A 617 16.71 -15.39 -3.87
C ILE A 617 15.54 -14.53 -4.35
N ASP A 618 15.03 -13.66 -3.49
CA ASP A 618 14.02 -12.64 -3.84
C ASP A 618 14.55 -11.25 -3.50
N ILE A 619 14.49 -10.32 -4.44
CA ILE A 619 15.04 -8.96 -4.31
C ILE A 619 13.98 -7.93 -4.70
N ASP A 620 13.51 -7.20 -3.69
CA ASP A 620 12.43 -6.23 -3.81
C ASP A 620 12.90 -4.80 -3.54
N PHE A 621 12.41 -3.84 -4.35
CA PHE A 621 12.56 -2.39 -4.10
C PHE A 621 14.03 -1.95 -3.92
N SER A 622 14.97 -2.65 -4.54
CA SER A 622 16.39 -2.56 -4.21
C SER A 622 17.21 -2.01 -5.37
N LYS A 623 18.43 -1.58 -5.07
CA LYS A 623 19.42 -1.16 -6.08
C LYS A 623 20.77 -1.79 -5.81
N LEU A 624 21.10 -2.83 -6.58
CA LEU A 624 22.20 -3.73 -6.24
C LEU A 624 23.11 -4.05 -7.42
N LEU A 625 24.41 -4.01 -7.14
CA LEU A 625 25.46 -4.63 -7.94
C LEU A 625 25.80 -6.00 -7.35
N LEU A 626 25.45 -7.08 -8.05
CA LEU A 626 25.61 -8.47 -7.64
C LEU A 626 26.80 -9.07 -8.40
N ASN A 627 27.93 -9.27 -7.73
CA ASN A 627 29.14 -9.74 -8.42
C ASN A 627 29.04 -11.23 -8.81
N LYS A 628 28.61 -12.10 -7.89
CA LYS A 628 28.43 -13.52 -8.18
C LYS A 628 27.17 -14.09 -7.53
N ILE A 629 26.35 -14.78 -8.31
CA ILE A 629 25.22 -15.57 -7.79
C ILE A 629 25.46 -17.04 -8.14
N THR A 630 25.23 -17.94 -7.18
CA THR A 630 25.24 -19.37 -7.40
C THR A 630 24.02 -19.96 -6.73
N VAL A 631 23.16 -20.62 -7.50
CA VAL A 631 21.99 -21.31 -6.97
C VAL A 631 21.99 -22.75 -7.46
N LYS A 632 21.82 -23.69 -6.52
CA LYS A 632 21.65 -25.11 -6.80
C LYS A 632 20.39 -25.61 -6.11
N ASN A 633 19.48 -26.19 -6.90
CA ASN A 633 18.22 -26.79 -6.47
C ASN A 633 17.27 -25.77 -5.81
N ALA A 634 16.56 -25.00 -6.63
CA ALA A 634 15.45 -24.16 -6.16
C ALA A 634 14.11 -24.85 -6.46
N GLY A 635 13.24 -24.93 -5.46
CA GLY A 635 11.92 -25.55 -5.58
C GLY A 635 10.90 -24.71 -6.35
N ASN A 636 11.24 -23.45 -6.65
CA ASN A 636 10.52 -22.57 -7.56
C ASN A 636 11.52 -21.71 -8.38
N ASP A 637 11.54 -20.38 -8.23
CA ASP A 637 12.45 -19.52 -8.98
C ASP A 637 13.85 -19.49 -8.35
N CYS A 638 14.90 -19.46 -9.17
CA CYS A 638 16.26 -19.31 -8.63
C CYS A 638 16.52 -17.86 -8.18
N VAL A 639 16.08 -16.87 -8.96
CA VAL A 639 16.16 -15.45 -8.60
C VAL A 639 14.90 -14.72 -9.09
N ASP A 640 14.16 -14.05 -8.20
CA ASP A 640 13.06 -13.14 -8.53
C ASP A 640 13.43 -11.69 -8.17
N PHE A 641 13.06 -10.75 -9.03
CA PHE A 641 13.38 -9.33 -8.92
C PHE A 641 12.14 -8.48 -9.13
N SER A 642 11.88 -7.55 -8.20
CA SER A 642 10.72 -6.64 -8.25
C SER A 642 11.10 -5.19 -7.93
N PHE A 643 10.52 -4.22 -8.63
CA PHE A 643 10.64 -2.77 -8.37
C PHE A 643 12.05 -2.21 -8.14
N GLY A 644 13.07 -2.63 -8.90
CA GLY A 644 14.44 -2.14 -8.65
C GLY A 644 15.39 -2.09 -9.84
N ASP A 645 16.61 -1.60 -9.56
CA ASP A 645 17.71 -1.48 -10.52
C ASP A 645 18.81 -2.49 -10.15
N TYR A 646 19.09 -3.44 -11.04
CA TYR A 646 19.95 -4.57 -10.74
C TYR A 646 21.03 -4.76 -11.80
N GLN A 647 22.24 -5.12 -11.36
CA GLN A 647 23.30 -5.57 -12.26
C GLN A 647 23.93 -6.85 -11.72
N ILE A 648 24.03 -7.89 -12.56
CA ILE A 648 24.69 -9.15 -12.26
C ILE A 648 25.95 -9.29 -13.12
N ASN A 649 27.11 -9.46 -12.49
CA ASN A 649 28.35 -9.70 -13.23
C ASN A 649 28.48 -11.17 -13.68
N SER A 650 28.20 -12.12 -12.80
CA SER A 650 28.18 -13.54 -13.17
C SER A 650 27.15 -14.32 -12.36
N SER A 651 26.49 -15.28 -12.99
CA SER A 651 25.60 -16.20 -12.28
C SER A 651 25.65 -17.62 -12.82
N PHE A 652 25.53 -18.60 -11.92
CA PHE A 652 25.40 -20.02 -12.24
C PHE A 652 24.16 -20.57 -11.55
N LEU A 653 23.16 -20.97 -12.32
CA LEU A 653 21.83 -21.33 -11.84
C LEU A 653 21.49 -22.75 -12.31
N GLU A 654 21.40 -23.69 -11.38
CA GLU A 654 21.23 -25.11 -11.68
C GLU A 654 20.03 -25.69 -10.93
N ASN A 655 19.19 -26.47 -11.65
CA ASN A 655 18.03 -27.17 -11.12
C ASN A 655 16.97 -26.21 -10.52
N CYS A 656 16.56 -25.19 -11.28
CA CYS A 656 15.46 -24.28 -10.93
C CYS A 656 14.12 -24.90 -11.36
N LYS A 657 13.16 -25.08 -10.44
CA LYS A 657 11.91 -25.79 -10.78
C LYS A 657 10.95 -25.00 -11.66
N GLU A 658 11.02 -23.67 -11.67
CA GLU A 658 10.17 -22.83 -12.52
C GLU A 658 11.00 -21.91 -13.43
N LYS A 659 11.44 -20.73 -12.95
CA LYS A 659 12.27 -19.79 -13.73
C LYS A 659 13.67 -19.70 -13.12
N ALA A 660 14.71 -19.64 -13.95
CA ALA A 660 16.06 -19.39 -13.43
C ALA A 660 16.20 -17.92 -13.02
N ILE A 661 15.76 -17.00 -13.87
CA ILE A 661 15.67 -15.56 -13.55
C ILE A 661 14.28 -15.05 -13.92
N SER A 662 13.63 -14.41 -12.96
CA SER A 662 12.34 -13.74 -13.12
C SER A 662 12.49 -12.26 -12.77
N VAL A 663 12.06 -11.38 -13.66
CA VAL A 663 12.19 -9.93 -13.49
C VAL A 663 10.86 -9.26 -13.74
N GLY A 664 10.27 -8.68 -12.71
CA GLY A 664 8.94 -8.07 -12.74
C GLY A 664 8.87 -6.66 -12.17
N GLU A 665 7.66 -6.11 -12.27
CA GLU A 665 7.22 -4.87 -11.63
C GLU A 665 8.18 -3.69 -11.86
N LYS A 666 8.33 -3.25 -13.12
CA LYS A 666 9.18 -2.11 -13.53
C LYS A 666 10.66 -2.25 -13.15
N SER A 667 11.15 -3.47 -12.97
CA SER A 667 12.57 -3.68 -12.68
C SER A 667 13.44 -3.50 -13.92
N LYS A 668 14.68 -3.07 -13.71
CA LYS A 668 15.72 -3.03 -14.72
C LYS A 668 16.84 -3.98 -14.31
N LEU A 669 17.18 -4.94 -15.16
CA LEU A 669 18.26 -5.90 -14.91
C LEU A 669 19.26 -5.91 -16.06
N ILE A 670 20.54 -5.75 -15.72
CA ILE A 670 21.67 -5.93 -16.64
C ILE A 670 22.48 -7.15 -16.20
N ILE A 671 22.70 -8.10 -17.10
CA ILE A 671 23.47 -9.32 -16.85
C ILE A 671 24.67 -9.35 -17.80
N ASN A 672 25.89 -9.48 -17.24
CA ASN A 672 27.10 -9.64 -18.04
C ASN A 672 27.27 -11.10 -18.50
N SER A 673 27.15 -12.07 -17.60
CA SER A 673 27.24 -13.50 -17.95
C SER A 673 26.34 -14.36 -17.07
N VAL A 674 25.70 -15.36 -17.66
CA VAL A 674 24.87 -16.33 -16.92
C VAL A 674 24.92 -17.72 -17.55
N SER A 675 25.08 -18.74 -16.73
CA SER A 675 24.93 -20.14 -17.12
C SER A 675 23.72 -20.74 -16.39
N ILE A 676 22.78 -21.29 -17.16
CA ILE A 676 21.53 -21.88 -16.67
C ILE A 676 21.51 -23.35 -17.07
N LYS A 677 21.24 -24.22 -16.10
CA LYS A 677 21.10 -25.66 -16.34
C LYS A 677 19.85 -26.22 -15.68
N ASN A 678 19.07 -26.97 -16.45
CA ASN A 678 17.90 -27.70 -15.96
C ASN A 678 16.86 -26.77 -15.28
N SER A 679 16.20 -25.95 -16.09
CA SER A 679 15.09 -25.08 -15.67
C SER A 679 13.88 -25.25 -16.60
N ILE A 680 12.66 -24.93 -16.17
CA ILE A 680 11.53 -24.86 -17.11
C ILE A 680 11.69 -23.63 -18.00
N THR A 681 11.97 -22.48 -17.38
CA THR A 681 12.22 -21.21 -18.08
C THR A 681 13.59 -20.65 -17.69
N GLY A 682 14.36 -20.15 -18.66
CA GLY A 682 15.63 -19.47 -18.44
C GLY A 682 15.41 -18.09 -17.84
N ILE A 683 15.12 -17.10 -18.67
CA ILE A 683 14.96 -15.70 -18.26
C ILE A 683 13.58 -15.18 -18.66
N ALA A 684 12.87 -14.59 -17.70
CA ALA A 684 11.55 -13.99 -17.89
C ALA A 684 11.57 -12.48 -17.58
N SER A 685 11.02 -11.66 -18.48
CA SER A 685 10.76 -10.23 -18.27
C SER A 685 9.26 -9.98 -18.27
N LYS A 686 8.71 -9.44 -17.17
CA LYS A 686 7.26 -9.22 -16.98
C LYS A 686 6.97 -7.81 -16.46
N ASP A 687 5.71 -7.39 -16.58
CA ASP A 687 5.16 -6.27 -15.80
C ASP A 687 5.99 -4.96 -15.91
N SER A 688 6.15 -4.45 -17.14
CA SER A 688 6.95 -3.25 -17.48
C SER A 688 8.45 -3.33 -17.17
N SER A 689 9.01 -4.52 -17.00
CA SER A 689 10.44 -4.68 -16.73
C SER A 689 11.29 -4.66 -17.99
N GLU A 690 12.56 -4.29 -17.82
CA GLU A 690 13.57 -4.26 -18.86
C GLU A 690 14.76 -5.13 -18.46
N VAL A 691 15.12 -6.10 -19.30
CA VAL A 691 16.24 -7.01 -19.05
C VAL A 691 17.21 -6.95 -20.22
N PHE A 692 18.49 -6.79 -19.93
CA PHE A 692 19.58 -6.83 -20.90
C PHE A 692 20.58 -7.92 -20.51
N VAL A 693 20.90 -8.83 -21.44
CA VAL A 693 21.80 -9.96 -21.20
C VAL A 693 22.91 -9.95 -22.25
N SER A 694 24.16 -9.87 -21.80
CA SER A 694 25.31 -9.82 -22.71
C SER A 694 25.71 -11.21 -23.21
N ASP A 695 25.83 -12.19 -22.32
CA ASP A 695 26.19 -13.57 -22.65
C ASP A 695 25.40 -14.55 -21.78
N VAL A 696 24.79 -15.55 -22.42
CA VAL A 696 23.98 -16.56 -21.75
C VAL A 696 24.11 -17.93 -22.38
N ASP A 697 24.49 -18.90 -21.55
CA ASP A 697 24.54 -20.31 -21.90
C ASP A 697 23.44 -21.08 -21.17
N ILE A 698 22.54 -21.71 -21.93
CA ILE A 698 21.39 -22.43 -21.38
C ILE A 698 21.43 -23.89 -21.81
N GLU A 699 21.45 -24.80 -20.83
CA GLU A 699 21.36 -26.24 -21.00
C GLU A 699 20.05 -26.78 -20.42
N ASP A 700 19.47 -27.78 -21.09
CA ASP A 700 18.31 -28.55 -20.59
C ASP A 700 17.12 -27.69 -20.12
N THR A 701 16.76 -26.65 -20.89
CA THR A 701 15.68 -25.71 -20.54
C THR A 701 14.60 -25.66 -21.62
N LEU A 702 13.32 -25.74 -21.22
CA LEU A 702 12.18 -25.80 -22.15
C LEU A 702 11.95 -24.45 -22.86
N ILE A 703 11.91 -23.36 -22.09
CA ILE A 703 11.75 -21.99 -22.61
C ILE A 703 13.00 -21.20 -22.22
N CYS A 704 13.84 -20.80 -23.16
CA CYS A 704 15.01 -19.99 -22.85
C CYS A 704 14.60 -18.59 -22.39
N PHE A 705 13.72 -17.93 -23.16
CA PHE A 705 13.42 -16.51 -23.00
C PHE A 705 11.91 -16.30 -23.08
N THR A 706 11.37 -15.50 -22.15
CA THR A 706 9.97 -15.11 -22.20
C THR A 706 9.74 -13.65 -21.82
N ALA A 707 8.81 -12.98 -22.50
CA ALA A 707 8.36 -11.63 -22.16
C ALA A 707 6.82 -11.54 -22.19
N TYR A 708 6.21 -11.04 -21.12
CA TYR A 708 4.74 -11.03 -20.98
C TYR A 708 4.21 -9.96 -19.99
N ASN A 709 2.89 -9.82 -19.90
CA ASN A 709 2.23 -8.98 -18.89
C ASN A 709 1.36 -9.81 -17.95
N LYS A 710 1.71 -9.86 -16.67
CA LYS A 710 0.97 -10.64 -15.66
C LYS A 710 -0.06 -9.80 -14.92
N LYS A 711 0.24 -8.52 -14.69
CA LYS A 711 -0.50 -7.64 -13.78
C LYS A 711 -1.02 -6.41 -14.52
N GLN A 712 -2.33 -6.14 -14.41
CA GLN A 712 -3.01 -5.04 -15.13
C GLN A 712 -2.37 -3.66 -14.88
N GLU A 713 -1.84 -3.44 -13.68
CA GLU A 713 -1.12 -2.23 -13.29
C GLU A 713 0.24 -2.04 -14.00
N PHE A 714 0.60 -2.90 -14.94
CA PHE A 714 1.81 -2.76 -15.75
C PHE A 714 1.53 -3.01 -17.25
N TRP A 715 2.55 -2.74 -18.04
CA TRP A 715 2.67 -3.12 -19.46
C TRP A 715 3.41 -4.47 -19.58
N GLY A 716 3.64 -4.94 -20.80
CA GLY A 716 4.51 -6.10 -21.03
C GLY A 716 5.97 -5.85 -20.67
N GLY A 717 6.75 -6.92 -20.59
CA GLY A 717 8.20 -6.88 -20.38
C GLY A 717 8.99 -6.73 -21.68
N LYS A 718 10.23 -6.25 -21.56
CA LYS A 718 11.25 -6.24 -22.61
C LYS A 718 12.48 -7.05 -22.18
N LEU A 719 12.98 -7.89 -23.07
CA LEU A 719 14.20 -8.69 -22.88
C LEU A 719 15.08 -8.57 -24.13
N THR A 720 16.28 -8.04 -23.95
CA THR A 720 17.30 -7.87 -24.99
C THR A 720 18.46 -8.82 -24.71
N VAL A 721 18.81 -9.67 -25.67
CA VAL A 721 19.87 -10.69 -25.52
C VAL A 721 20.90 -10.53 -26.65
N LYS A 722 22.19 -10.56 -26.31
CA LYS A 722 23.26 -10.48 -27.29
C LYS A 722 23.79 -11.87 -27.68
N ASP A 723 24.65 -12.46 -26.87
CA ASP A 723 25.27 -13.77 -27.16
C ASP A 723 24.46 -14.90 -26.47
N HIS A 724 23.94 -15.89 -27.23
CA HIS A 724 23.15 -17.01 -26.69
C HIS A 724 23.24 -18.32 -27.51
N ASN A 725 22.90 -19.46 -26.89
CA ASN A 725 22.89 -20.79 -27.52
C ASN A 725 21.47 -21.35 -27.84
N CYS A 726 20.40 -20.58 -27.56
CA CYS A 726 19.00 -21.02 -27.68
C CYS A 726 18.42 -21.09 -29.10
N GLN A 727 17.49 -22.01 -29.32
CA GLN A 727 16.73 -22.19 -30.56
C GLN A 727 15.47 -21.34 -30.62
N SER A 728 14.98 -21.06 -31.84
CA SER A 728 13.81 -20.18 -32.04
C SER A 728 12.51 -20.66 -31.39
N ASN A 729 12.33 -21.98 -31.25
CA ASN A 729 11.16 -22.58 -30.59
C ASN A 729 11.21 -22.52 -29.05
N GLN A 730 12.32 -22.06 -28.47
CA GLN A 730 12.49 -21.86 -27.03
C GLN A 730 12.24 -20.40 -26.61
N ILE A 731 11.69 -19.57 -27.50
CA ILE A 731 11.41 -18.15 -27.27
C ILE A 731 9.90 -17.94 -27.27
N VAL A 732 9.38 -17.30 -26.21
CA VAL A 732 7.96 -17.01 -26.05
C VAL A 732 7.77 -15.52 -25.81
N GLN A 733 6.81 -14.88 -26.47
CA GLN A 733 6.44 -13.50 -26.18
C GLN A 733 4.93 -13.29 -26.29
N GLU A 734 4.37 -12.53 -25.36
CA GLU A 734 2.97 -12.08 -25.41
C GLU A 734 2.86 -10.79 -26.23
N ILE A 735 1.66 -10.52 -26.76
CA ILE A 735 1.34 -9.23 -27.40
C ILE A 735 1.60 -8.09 -26.41
N GLY A 736 2.26 -7.03 -26.89
CA GLY A 736 2.65 -5.89 -26.05
C GLY A 736 3.88 -6.15 -25.17
N SER A 737 4.66 -7.20 -25.47
CA SER A 737 5.96 -7.51 -24.87
C SER A 737 6.99 -7.77 -25.99
N LEU A 738 8.29 -7.80 -25.65
CA LEU A 738 9.35 -7.97 -26.64
C LEU A 738 10.50 -8.83 -26.13
N VAL A 739 10.88 -9.83 -26.93
CA VAL A 739 12.20 -10.48 -26.85
C VAL A 739 12.98 -10.11 -28.12
N GLU A 740 14.11 -9.43 -27.96
CA GLU A 740 14.96 -8.97 -29.07
C GLU A 740 16.40 -9.50 -28.95
N PHE A 741 17.02 -9.75 -30.11
CA PHE A 741 18.41 -10.22 -30.22
C PHE A 741 19.25 -9.19 -30.98
N ILE A 742 20.44 -8.86 -30.48
CA ILE A 742 21.28 -7.75 -30.99
C ILE A 742 22.71 -8.15 -31.39
#